data_AF-J5KLJ3-F1
#
_entry.id   AF-J5KLJ3-F1
#
_cell.length_a   1.000
_cell.length_b   1.000
_cell.length_c   1.000
_cell.angle_alpha   90.00
_cell.angle_beta   90.00
_cell.angle_gamma   90.00
#
_symmetry.space_group_name_H-M   'P 1'
#
loop_
_entity.id
_entity.type
_entity.pdbx_description
1 polymer ?
#
loop_
_entity_poly.entity_id
_entity_poly.type
_entity_poly.pdbx_seq_one_letter_code
_entity_poly.pdbx_strand_id
1 'polypeptide(L)'
;MEGDANNKYLVYNVELDSAKSTFGLDVGVTGGTPGSDYNRVPQYSLDGGRTWKDAVNGKIEANGLATPIKNIKVRVEVVDDDGRIPGNQNEGTKTGNIGAEFGSPDYGIYKENITLKVSSKNGKSSEATGRIIDNDDILTANAFLDGKHINTKDGEDTITINKGAQNSTIDAGSGDDKIIINNGASGTTIKQTNIEAAEGDDQIDINAGVKVENSTINTSVGSDVTNINGATITNSEINLGNNTADQRDVVNVNSGSTLTNTNIKGTQALGDDEINLNAGSVSKDLMVDTGAGNDTVNMSGKVIVDAKQTQIATGLGNDTVNIDGELIGNKSRFEQVGIYTGEGNDTVNIKTGANLNFVNIVTGVGDDNVNVIGDSNDISKTKLENVNVNLETGTDTVNVKNAILKNVAIDTNDNSVDGKTVVNIDNSSLDQTKIYSGDDNDVISIKNTTIIDDTNAKFGSTIRGEGGDDTVNIEGSTIKGNKVEVYTDYEGEFGRQGNDELNITNSTINGIKRISTGLGNDTVNIKGSVIENISDNEKKIDLGGGDDTMTIENSTVRNTEIYTGAGNDTLNIIGDSNDKSKTRVENVNVELGTGGETINIKNATLNNVGMDTDNVADGKTKVDVENSDLTDTKFWTGNDNDTITIKDTTMKTTTYDQTFSAIRAEGGDDTVNIINSTLTGKTRIETDSYRDFANTGNDTLNIINSTIKDAHLIYTGLGDDVVNIKGDKADRSGTLIENVNKIDMEGGDDKMTVENATLRNVKIYAGAGDDIINLRNATLEGSGSFIQAGAGNDIINISGSTITDAKDGSNGGINAGEGNDTITLDGGTVMTNSLIKAGAGNDTISVTNSKVSGSGIWADDGDDTITIGKGAVLDHTIIGGDGGKDTITIDGGAKLTNSEIWGGSSDRASDTIIIGKATLENVTIGGDGGDDLIKIQKGASLKNTQIFGGSNDAGNDTIVVESGARLKNVTISGEDGNDTVKIGKGVDLSTTTLDGGRGNDTLQISENIDFSKVSNFEKLKLGENNESVNLRLDIKDVLDITDNKNTILKVEGDSSDHLSLKGFKNNIISSHDGYDRYQGVDAHGNTTYIDIKHEVTVDFQ
;
A
#
# COMPACT_ATOMS: atom_id res chain seq x y z
N MET A 1 12.53 -50.02 -85.39
CA MET A 1 11.80 -50.34 -84.14
C MET A 1 11.39 -49.02 -83.55
N GLU A 2 10.12 -48.85 -83.19
CA GLU A 2 9.67 -47.65 -82.51
C GLU A 2 9.80 -47.91 -81.01
N GLY A 3 10.45 -47.01 -80.29
CA GLY A 3 10.21 -46.87 -78.86
C GLY A 3 8.75 -46.45 -78.69
N ASP A 4 8.05 -47.19 -77.85
CA ASP A 4 6.84 -46.68 -77.20
C ASP A 4 7.35 -45.75 -76.08
N ALA A 5 6.59 -44.70 -75.75
CA ALA A 5 6.88 -43.82 -74.61
C ALA A 5 7.14 -44.63 -73.32
N ASN A 6 6.50 -45.80 -73.19
CA ASN A 6 6.69 -46.70 -72.04
C ASN A 6 7.92 -47.62 -72.10
N ASN A 7 8.75 -47.53 -73.15
CA ASN A 7 9.82 -48.49 -73.40
C ASN A 7 11.19 -47.84 -73.14
N LYS A 8 11.68 -47.96 -71.89
CA LYS A 8 13.00 -47.47 -71.42
C LYS A 8 14.20 -47.83 -72.28
N TYR A 9 14.04 -48.75 -73.23
CA TYR A 9 15.12 -49.15 -74.11
C TYR A 9 14.69 -49.27 -75.57
N LEU A 10 15.42 -48.57 -76.43
CA LEU A 10 15.38 -48.83 -77.86
C LEU A 10 16.24 -50.04 -78.19
N VAL A 11 15.59 -51.17 -78.44
CA VAL A 11 16.25 -52.45 -78.73
C VAL A 11 16.50 -52.61 -80.23
N TYR A 12 17.70 -53.07 -80.57
CA TYR A 12 18.16 -53.45 -81.89
C TYR A 12 18.51 -54.94 -81.89
N ASN A 13 18.08 -55.67 -82.92
CA ASN A 13 18.43 -57.08 -83.11
C ASN A 13 19.63 -57.15 -84.04
N VAL A 14 20.73 -57.69 -83.54
CA VAL A 14 22.00 -57.86 -84.26
C VAL A 14 22.19 -59.35 -84.53
N GLU A 15 22.02 -59.75 -85.78
CA GLU A 15 22.22 -61.14 -86.22
C GLU A 15 23.64 -61.33 -86.76
N LEU A 16 24.37 -62.29 -86.21
CA LEU A 16 25.65 -62.75 -86.74
C LEU A 16 25.41 -63.61 -87.99
N ASP A 17 26.38 -63.58 -88.91
CA ASP A 17 26.33 -64.39 -90.14
C ASP A 17 26.16 -65.91 -89.90
N SER A 18 26.54 -66.39 -88.71
CA SER A 18 26.46 -67.77 -88.25
C SER A 18 26.48 -67.82 -86.71
N ALA A 19 26.02 -68.92 -86.11
CA ALA A 19 26.07 -69.08 -84.65
C ALA A 19 27.53 -69.24 -84.17
N LYS A 20 27.99 -68.40 -83.24
CA LYS A 20 29.38 -68.35 -82.76
C LYS A 20 29.46 -68.43 -81.24
N SER A 21 30.48 -69.13 -80.72
CA SER A 21 30.82 -69.15 -79.29
C SER A 21 31.89 -68.11 -78.92
N THR A 22 32.57 -67.51 -79.89
CA THR A 22 33.55 -66.43 -79.70
C THR A 22 33.44 -65.37 -80.81
N PHE A 23 33.34 -64.09 -80.45
CA PHE A 23 33.25 -62.95 -81.39
C PHE A 23 33.58 -61.62 -80.70
N GLY A 24 33.84 -60.59 -81.52
CA GLY A 24 33.98 -59.19 -81.06
C GLY A 24 33.36 -58.21 -82.07
N LEU A 25 32.57 -57.27 -81.57
CA LEU A 25 31.89 -56.23 -82.34
C LEU A 25 32.23 -54.86 -81.77
N ASP A 26 32.44 -53.88 -82.64
CA ASP A 26 32.42 -52.46 -82.29
C ASP A 26 31.00 -51.93 -82.50
N VAL A 27 30.45 -51.21 -81.53
CA VAL A 27 29.11 -50.64 -81.52
C VAL A 27 29.18 -49.13 -81.24
N GLY A 28 28.43 -48.36 -82.03
CA GLY A 28 28.29 -46.91 -81.85
C GLY A 28 26.86 -46.47 -82.11
N VAL A 29 26.39 -45.47 -81.37
CA VAL A 29 25.05 -44.90 -81.49
C VAL A 29 25.18 -43.46 -81.98
N THR A 30 24.36 -43.06 -82.94
CA THR A 30 24.37 -41.70 -83.55
C THR A 30 22.95 -41.24 -83.87
N GLY A 31 22.71 -39.93 -83.86
CA GLY A 31 21.35 -39.36 -83.89
C GLY A 31 20.86 -39.11 -82.46
N GLY A 32 19.93 -38.16 -82.27
CA GLY A 32 19.61 -37.59 -80.96
C GLY A 32 20.82 -36.94 -80.27
N THR A 33 20.65 -36.40 -79.07
CA THR A 33 21.72 -35.84 -78.24
C THR A 33 22.18 -36.89 -77.22
N PRO A 34 23.37 -37.52 -77.41
CA PRO A 34 23.84 -38.54 -76.48
C PRO A 34 24.02 -37.95 -75.09
N GLY A 35 23.42 -38.59 -74.09
CA GLY A 35 23.39 -38.16 -72.71
C GLY A 35 22.24 -37.21 -72.32
N SER A 36 21.46 -36.71 -73.28
CA SER A 36 20.18 -36.02 -73.06
C SER A 36 19.06 -37.03 -73.31
N ASP A 37 18.79 -37.36 -74.57
CA ASP A 37 17.66 -38.22 -74.96
C ASP A 37 18.00 -39.73 -74.97
N TYR A 38 19.27 -40.11 -74.77
CA TYR A 38 19.66 -41.50 -74.51
C TYR A 38 21.02 -41.70 -73.81
N ASN A 39 21.15 -42.81 -73.09
CA ASN A 39 22.38 -43.17 -72.38
C ASN A 39 23.52 -43.46 -73.36
N ARG A 40 24.69 -42.86 -73.11
CA ARG A 40 25.88 -42.93 -73.97
C ARG A 40 26.41 -44.36 -74.17
N VAL A 41 26.13 -45.28 -73.25
CA VAL A 41 26.65 -46.65 -73.29
C VAL A 41 25.54 -47.65 -73.67
N PRO A 42 25.59 -48.26 -74.89
CA PRO A 42 24.63 -49.29 -75.26
C PRO A 42 24.88 -50.59 -74.49
N GLN A 43 23.81 -51.30 -74.15
CA GLN A 43 23.85 -52.59 -73.49
C GLN A 43 23.59 -53.72 -74.48
N TYR A 44 24.06 -54.92 -74.18
CA TYR A 44 23.86 -56.07 -75.03
C TYR A 44 23.50 -57.34 -74.26
N SER A 45 22.76 -58.22 -74.92
CA SER A 45 22.34 -59.52 -74.40
C SER A 45 22.67 -60.63 -75.37
N LEU A 46 23.20 -61.71 -74.81
CA LEU A 46 23.63 -62.91 -75.53
C LEU A 46 22.65 -64.07 -75.38
N ASP A 47 21.71 -63.99 -74.43
CA ASP A 47 20.78 -65.07 -74.07
C ASP A 47 19.32 -64.76 -74.46
N GLY A 48 19.14 -63.84 -75.42
CA GLY A 48 17.83 -63.46 -75.94
C GLY A 48 17.15 -62.32 -75.18
N GLY A 49 17.85 -61.66 -74.26
CA GLY A 49 17.35 -60.55 -73.45
C GLY A 49 17.10 -60.89 -71.99
N ARG A 50 17.55 -62.06 -71.50
CA ARG A 50 17.37 -62.46 -70.10
C ARG A 50 18.43 -61.82 -69.20
N THR A 51 19.66 -61.66 -69.69
CA THR A 51 20.73 -60.91 -69.02
C THR A 51 21.35 -59.88 -69.96
N TRP A 52 21.75 -58.73 -69.40
CA TRP A 52 22.30 -57.58 -70.12
C TRP A 52 23.67 -57.19 -69.57
N LYS A 53 24.56 -56.73 -70.46
CA LYS A 53 25.92 -56.26 -70.14
C LYS A 53 26.19 -54.96 -70.86
N ASP A 54 26.90 -54.04 -70.22
CA ASP A 54 27.33 -52.81 -70.87
C ASP A 54 28.41 -53.12 -71.92
N ALA A 55 28.36 -52.41 -73.05
CA ALA A 55 29.44 -52.45 -74.02
C ALA A 55 30.65 -51.67 -73.46
N VAL A 56 31.79 -52.35 -73.30
CA VAL A 56 33.01 -51.74 -72.75
C VAL A 56 33.77 -51.04 -73.88
N ASN A 57 33.96 -49.72 -73.78
CA ASN A 57 34.58 -48.89 -74.82
C ASN A 57 33.92 -49.05 -76.21
N GLY A 58 32.58 -49.17 -76.23
CA GLY A 58 31.83 -49.41 -77.46
C GLY A 58 32.08 -50.79 -78.07
N LYS A 59 32.44 -51.80 -77.26
CA LYS A 59 32.70 -53.16 -77.74
C LYS A 59 31.85 -54.20 -77.05
N ILE A 60 31.44 -55.19 -77.85
CA ILE A 60 30.72 -56.38 -77.41
C ILE A 60 31.61 -57.58 -77.71
N GLU A 61 32.10 -58.26 -76.67
CA GLU A 61 32.95 -59.44 -76.83
C GLU A 61 32.39 -60.64 -76.06
N ALA A 62 32.53 -61.82 -76.66
CA ALA A 62 32.23 -63.09 -76.03
C ALA A 62 33.40 -64.05 -76.30
N ASN A 63 33.91 -64.69 -75.26
CA ASN A 63 35.05 -65.60 -75.33
C ASN A 63 34.65 -66.95 -74.73
N GLY A 64 34.37 -67.95 -75.58
CA GLY A 64 34.11 -69.32 -75.15
C GLY A 64 32.75 -69.58 -74.51
N LEU A 65 31.66 -69.09 -75.11
CA LEU A 65 30.30 -69.38 -74.66
C LEU A 65 29.99 -70.89 -74.73
N ALA A 66 29.37 -71.45 -73.69
CA ALA A 66 28.98 -72.86 -73.61
C ALA A 66 27.98 -73.29 -74.70
N THR A 67 27.15 -72.35 -75.16
CA THR A 67 26.20 -72.54 -76.26
C THR A 67 26.47 -71.47 -77.32
N PRO A 68 26.76 -71.83 -78.60
CA PRO A 68 26.94 -70.86 -79.67
C PRO A 68 25.66 -70.06 -79.94
N ILE A 69 25.79 -68.75 -80.18
CA ILE A 69 24.65 -67.85 -80.39
C ILE A 69 24.75 -67.15 -81.74
N LYS A 70 23.60 -66.91 -82.38
CA LYS A 70 23.50 -66.17 -83.64
C LYS A 70 22.94 -64.77 -83.45
N ASN A 71 22.05 -64.59 -82.47
CA ASN A 71 21.33 -63.35 -82.27
C ASN A 71 21.81 -62.66 -80.99
N ILE A 72 22.23 -61.41 -81.15
CA ILE A 72 22.60 -60.50 -80.08
C ILE A 72 21.51 -59.45 -80.04
N LYS A 73 20.99 -59.12 -78.86
CA LYS A 73 20.17 -57.91 -78.70
C LYS A 73 21.07 -56.81 -78.20
N VAL A 74 21.06 -55.66 -78.85
CA VAL A 74 21.68 -54.43 -78.33
C VAL A 74 20.55 -53.50 -77.96
N ARG A 75 20.64 -52.82 -76.83
CA ARG A 75 19.63 -51.85 -76.42
C ARG A 75 20.30 -50.56 -75.98
N VAL A 76 19.69 -49.45 -76.33
CA VAL A 76 20.08 -48.12 -75.85
C VAL A 76 19.00 -47.69 -74.88
N GLU A 77 19.39 -47.26 -73.68
CA GLU A 77 18.45 -46.71 -72.71
C GLU A 77 18.02 -45.33 -73.19
N VAL A 78 16.72 -45.14 -73.37
CA VAL A 78 16.15 -43.80 -73.62
C VAL A 78 16.25 -43.05 -72.31
N VAL A 79 16.71 -41.81 -72.39
CA VAL A 79 16.82 -40.91 -71.25
C VAL A 79 15.86 -39.76 -71.55
N ASP A 80 15.17 -39.34 -70.51
CA ASP A 80 14.27 -38.19 -70.53
C ASP A 80 15.12 -36.97 -70.14
N ASP A 81 15.09 -35.92 -70.94
CA ASP A 81 15.85 -34.71 -70.66
C ASP A 81 14.96 -33.54 -70.26
N ASP A 82 15.53 -32.61 -69.49
CA ASP A 82 14.74 -31.58 -68.81
C ASP A 82 14.10 -30.61 -69.83
N GLY A 83 12.80 -30.75 -70.05
CA GLY A 83 12.00 -29.98 -70.99
C GLY A 83 11.91 -28.49 -70.65
N ARG A 84 12.19 -28.11 -69.41
CA ARG A 84 12.33 -26.70 -69.00
C ARG A 84 13.52 -26.01 -69.68
N ILE A 85 14.46 -26.78 -70.23
CA ILE A 85 15.62 -26.24 -70.96
C ILE A 85 15.20 -25.84 -72.39
N PRO A 86 15.45 -24.59 -72.82
CA PRO A 86 15.13 -24.15 -74.16
C PRO A 86 15.82 -25.00 -75.25
N GLY A 87 15.01 -25.69 -76.05
CA GLY A 87 15.48 -26.55 -77.13
C GLY A 87 15.06 -28.01 -77.00
N ASN A 88 14.69 -28.44 -75.79
CA ASN A 88 14.33 -29.82 -75.46
C ASN A 88 12.85 -30.14 -75.71
N GLN A 89 12.01 -29.11 -75.81
CA GLN A 89 10.61 -29.26 -76.17
C GLN A 89 10.39 -29.56 -77.67
N ASN A 90 9.44 -30.44 -77.99
CA ASN A 90 9.01 -30.79 -79.34
C ASN A 90 10.18 -31.21 -80.26
N GLU A 91 11.11 -32.03 -79.78
CA GLU A 91 12.35 -32.39 -80.44
C GLU A 91 12.21 -33.38 -81.62
N GLY A 92 12.93 -33.08 -82.70
CA GLY A 92 12.94 -33.88 -83.91
C GLY A 92 11.86 -33.49 -84.93
N THR A 93 11.25 -34.50 -85.56
CA THR A 93 10.29 -34.26 -86.66
C THR A 93 8.87 -34.56 -86.21
N LYS A 94 7.96 -33.59 -86.35
CA LYS A 94 6.53 -33.78 -86.11
C LYS A 94 5.95 -34.86 -87.03
N THR A 95 5.38 -35.90 -86.43
CA THR A 95 4.79 -37.05 -87.15
C THR A 95 3.27 -37.18 -86.97
N GLY A 96 2.67 -36.46 -86.01
CA GLY A 96 1.23 -36.37 -85.82
C GLY A 96 0.81 -34.97 -85.35
N ASN A 97 -0.36 -34.49 -85.78
CA ASN A 97 -0.93 -33.23 -85.32
C ASN A 97 -2.14 -33.52 -84.42
N ILE A 98 -1.91 -33.45 -83.10
CA ILE A 98 -2.93 -33.68 -82.09
C ILE A 98 -3.64 -32.34 -81.77
N GLY A 99 -2.93 -31.22 -81.81
CA GLY A 99 -3.46 -29.90 -81.44
C GLY A 99 -4.40 -29.21 -82.43
N ALA A 100 -4.71 -29.82 -83.58
CA ALA A 100 -5.58 -29.25 -84.61
C ALA A 100 -6.97 -28.85 -84.07
N GLU A 101 -7.50 -29.61 -83.12
CA GLU A 101 -8.82 -29.36 -82.52
C GLU A 101 -8.86 -28.20 -81.51
N PHE A 102 -7.68 -27.71 -81.09
CA PHE A 102 -7.49 -26.59 -80.17
C PHE A 102 -6.94 -25.34 -80.88
N GLY A 103 -6.71 -25.41 -82.20
CA GLY A 103 -6.02 -24.36 -82.94
C GLY A 103 -4.55 -24.20 -82.51
N SER A 104 -3.92 -25.30 -82.07
CA SER A 104 -2.52 -25.40 -81.69
C SER A 104 -1.77 -26.20 -82.76
N PRO A 105 -1.10 -25.56 -83.74
CA PRO A 105 -0.32 -26.28 -84.75
C PRO A 105 0.94 -26.92 -84.18
N ASP A 106 1.36 -26.53 -82.97
CA ASP A 106 2.62 -26.92 -82.37
C ASP A 106 2.49 -28.22 -81.54
N TYR A 107 1.32 -28.52 -80.96
CA TYR A 107 1.10 -29.74 -80.17
C TYR A 107 0.94 -31.02 -81.04
N GLY A 108 1.72 -32.08 -80.78
CA GLY A 108 1.63 -33.35 -81.51
C GLY A 108 2.83 -34.27 -81.31
N ILE A 109 2.89 -35.41 -82.02
CA ILE A 109 3.92 -36.43 -81.74
C ILE A 109 5.25 -36.09 -82.43
N TYR A 110 6.28 -35.79 -81.64
CA TYR A 110 7.65 -35.55 -82.11
C TYR A 110 8.52 -36.81 -81.95
N LYS A 111 9.39 -37.04 -82.95
CA LYS A 111 10.21 -38.25 -83.02
C LYS A 111 11.60 -37.94 -83.54
N GLU A 112 12.59 -38.44 -82.82
CA GLU A 112 14.00 -38.39 -83.20
C GLU A 112 14.50 -39.74 -83.71
N ASN A 113 15.52 -39.72 -84.58
CA ASN A 113 16.10 -40.93 -85.14
C ASN A 113 17.38 -41.31 -84.38
N ILE A 114 17.37 -42.45 -83.68
CA ILE A 114 18.55 -43.04 -83.04
C ILE A 114 19.04 -44.21 -83.88
N THR A 115 20.30 -44.18 -84.31
CA THR A 115 20.88 -45.17 -85.22
C THR A 115 22.00 -45.95 -84.54
N LEU A 116 21.81 -47.26 -84.37
CA LEU A 116 22.87 -48.17 -83.94
C LEU A 116 23.69 -48.61 -85.16
N LYS A 117 25.00 -48.41 -85.08
CA LYS A 117 25.99 -48.89 -86.05
C LYS A 117 26.81 -49.99 -85.40
N VAL A 118 26.92 -51.13 -86.07
CA VAL A 118 27.68 -52.29 -85.61
C VAL A 118 28.70 -52.68 -86.66
N SER A 119 29.95 -52.91 -86.26
CA SER A 119 31.00 -53.44 -87.13
C SER A 119 31.76 -54.60 -86.49
N SER A 120 32.25 -55.52 -87.31
CA SER A 120 33.06 -56.65 -86.86
C SER A 120 34.55 -56.40 -87.12
N LYS A 121 35.44 -57.08 -86.38
CA LYS A 121 36.91 -57.01 -86.57
C LYS A 121 37.39 -57.34 -87.99
N ASN A 122 36.54 -57.96 -88.82
CA ASN A 122 36.80 -58.32 -90.23
C ASN A 122 36.28 -57.28 -91.25
N GLY A 123 35.81 -56.10 -90.81
CA GLY A 123 35.44 -54.98 -91.68
C GLY A 123 34.01 -54.99 -92.24
N LYS A 124 33.13 -55.90 -91.82
CA LYS A 124 31.69 -55.83 -92.15
C LYS A 124 30.96 -54.93 -91.15
N SER A 125 30.16 -53.98 -91.63
CA SER A 125 29.31 -53.11 -90.83
C SER A 125 27.83 -53.18 -91.25
N SER A 126 26.93 -52.87 -90.33
CA SER A 126 25.50 -52.71 -90.56
C SER A 126 24.97 -51.64 -89.62
N GLU A 127 23.87 -51.00 -90.00
CA GLU A 127 23.20 -50.00 -89.18
C GLU A 127 21.69 -50.21 -89.19
N ALA A 128 21.05 -49.79 -88.10
CA ALA A 128 19.60 -49.79 -87.97
C ALA A 128 19.17 -48.53 -87.23
N THR A 129 18.16 -47.85 -87.77
CA THR A 129 17.56 -46.68 -87.14
C THR A 129 16.28 -47.10 -86.42
N GLY A 130 16.21 -46.72 -85.15
CA GLY A 130 14.99 -46.69 -84.37
C GLY A 130 14.59 -45.24 -84.12
N ARG A 131 13.39 -45.06 -83.57
CA ARG A 131 12.93 -43.73 -83.17
C ARG A 131 12.59 -43.72 -81.70
N ILE A 132 12.96 -42.62 -81.05
CA ILE A 132 12.49 -42.26 -79.72
C ILE A 132 11.43 -41.17 -79.89
N ILE A 133 10.49 -41.15 -78.97
CA ILE A 133 9.44 -40.13 -78.89
C ILE A 133 9.97 -39.11 -77.89
N ASP A 134 9.90 -37.85 -78.29
CA ASP A 134 10.03 -36.75 -77.36
C ASP A 134 8.69 -36.59 -76.63
N ASN A 135 8.76 -36.55 -75.31
CA ASN A 135 7.62 -36.47 -74.41
C ASN A 135 7.32 -35.03 -73.97
N ASP A 136 8.21 -34.09 -74.24
CA ASP A 136 8.09 -32.69 -73.84
C ASP A 136 7.34 -31.83 -74.87
N ASP A 137 6.11 -31.44 -74.57
CA ASP A 137 5.18 -30.83 -75.52
C ASP A 137 4.97 -29.30 -75.32
N ILE A 138 5.09 -28.53 -76.42
CA ILE A 138 4.56 -27.15 -76.48
C ILE A 138 3.18 -27.13 -77.14
N LEU A 139 2.19 -26.57 -76.43
CA LEU A 139 0.83 -26.31 -76.92
C LEU A 139 0.49 -24.82 -76.86
N THR A 140 0.28 -24.16 -78.00
CA THR A 140 -0.22 -22.78 -78.05
C THR A 140 -1.63 -22.71 -78.67
N ALA A 141 -2.66 -22.62 -77.83
CA ALA A 141 -4.05 -22.48 -78.24
C ALA A 141 -4.37 -21.03 -78.66
N ASN A 142 -4.42 -20.81 -79.98
CA ASN A 142 -4.78 -19.52 -80.57
C ASN A 142 -6.29 -19.41 -80.92
N ALA A 143 -7.06 -20.46 -80.66
CA ALA A 143 -8.51 -20.48 -80.77
C ALA A 143 -9.18 -20.40 -79.38
N PHE A 144 -10.44 -19.95 -79.35
CA PHE A 144 -11.26 -20.06 -78.14
C PHE A 144 -11.67 -21.52 -77.93
N LEU A 145 -11.50 -22.03 -76.72
CA LEU A 145 -11.80 -23.40 -76.36
C LEU A 145 -13.22 -23.50 -75.76
N ASP A 146 -14.04 -24.43 -76.26
CA ASP A 146 -15.41 -24.66 -75.77
C ASP A 146 -15.68 -26.16 -75.70
N GLY A 147 -15.89 -26.70 -74.50
CA GLY A 147 -16.08 -28.14 -74.30
C GLY A 147 -14.85 -28.99 -74.65
N LYS A 148 -13.64 -28.42 -74.55
CA LYS A 148 -12.39 -29.06 -74.97
C LYS A 148 -11.67 -29.69 -73.78
N HIS A 149 -10.93 -30.76 -74.03
CA HIS A 149 -10.08 -31.44 -73.06
C HIS A 149 -8.66 -31.52 -73.61
N ILE A 150 -7.77 -30.70 -73.08
CA ILE A 150 -6.33 -30.75 -73.34
C ILE A 150 -5.70 -31.63 -72.24
N ASN A 151 -4.80 -32.54 -72.61
CA ASN A 151 -3.97 -33.35 -71.70
C ASN A 151 -2.67 -33.65 -72.47
N THR A 152 -1.52 -33.13 -72.01
CA THR A 152 -0.23 -33.23 -72.71
C THR A 152 0.53 -34.54 -72.40
N LYS A 153 0.27 -35.15 -71.23
CA LYS A 153 0.70 -36.49 -70.76
C LYS A 153 2.03 -36.40 -70.02
N ASP A 154 2.90 -37.42 -70.14
CA ASP A 154 4.21 -37.45 -69.50
C ASP A 154 5.14 -36.48 -70.26
N GLY A 155 6.01 -35.74 -69.56
CA GLY A 155 6.93 -34.73 -70.11
C GLY A 155 6.81 -33.40 -69.35
N GLU A 156 7.83 -32.54 -69.42
CA GLU A 156 7.80 -31.20 -68.82
C GLU A 156 7.20 -30.18 -69.81
N ASP A 157 5.88 -30.10 -69.87
CA ASP A 157 5.10 -29.47 -70.93
C ASP A 157 4.89 -27.96 -70.77
N THR A 158 4.69 -27.25 -71.89
CA THR A 158 4.27 -25.83 -71.87
C THR A 158 2.94 -25.60 -72.62
N ILE A 159 1.89 -25.26 -71.87
CA ILE A 159 0.56 -24.92 -72.39
C ILE A 159 0.35 -23.40 -72.37
N THR A 160 -0.06 -22.80 -73.50
CA THR A 160 -0.38 -21.36 -73.63
C THR A 160 -1.78 -21.14 -74.20
N ILE A 161 -2.62 -20.37 -73.51
CA ILE A 161 -3.99 -20.00 -73.91
C ILE A 161 -4.08 -18.50 -74.23
N ASN A 162 -4.38 -18.15 -75.49
CA ASN A 162 -4.39 -16.74 -75.95
C ASN A 162 -5.78 -16.12 -76.16
N LYS A 163 -6.85 -16.92 -76.25
CA LYS A 163 -8.21 -16.44 -76.60
C LYS A 163 -9.29 -16.76 -75.57
N GLY A 164 -8.99 -17.59 -74.58
CA GLY A 164 -9.92 -18.00 -73.53
C GLY A 164 -10.51 -19.41 -73.74
N ALA A 165 -11.25 -19.85 -72.73
CA ALA A 165 -11.82 -21.18 -72.65
C ALA A 165 -13.15 -21.16 -71.89
N GLN A 166 -14.08 -22.05 -72.25
CA GLN A 166 -15.27 -22.32 -71.45
C GLN A 166 -15.62 -23.81 -71.40
N ASN A 167 -16.21 -24.28 -70.29
CA ASN A 167 -16.64 -25.69 -70.12
C ASN A 167 -15.55 -26.70 -70.51
N SER A 168 -14.27 -26.35 -70.28
CA SER A 168 -13.12 -27.08 -70.79
C SER A 168 -12.24 -27.61 -69.66
N THR A 169 -11.34 -28.52 -69.97
CA THR A 169 -10.25 -28.97 -69.10
C THR A 169 -8.93 -28.65 -69.79
N ILE A 170 -8.00 -28.05 -69.06
CA ILE A 170 -6.62 -27.80 -69.44
C ILE A 170 -5.77 -28.59 -68.44
N ASP A 171 -5.20 -29.69 -68.86
CA ASP A 171 -4.43 -30.62 -68.02
C ASP A 171 -3.02 -30.77 -68.63
N ALA A 172 -1.98 -30.56 -67.82
CA ALA A 172 -0.59 -30.63 -68.26
C ALA A 172 0.03 -32.04 -68.09
N GLY A 173 -0.51 -32.88 -67.21
CA GLY A 173 -0.16 -34.30 -67.16
C GLY A 173 0.90 -34.64 -66.12
N SER A 174 2.09 -35.08 -66.52
CA SER A 174 3.11 -35.57 -65.59
C SER A 174 4.49 -35.08 -65.98
N GLY A 175 5.09 -34.22 -65.17
CA GLY A 175 6.36 -33.55 -65.36
C GLY A 175 6.29 -32.16 -64.75
N ASP A 176 7.43 -31.46 -64.66
CA ASP A 176 7.47 -30.09 -64.14
C ASP A 176 6.99 -29.10 -65.24
N ASP A 177 5.69 -28.82 -65.26
CA ASP A 177 4.96 -28.20 -66.36
C ASP A 177 4.76 -26.68 -66.21
N LYS A 178 4.36 -26.04 -67.32
CA LYS A 178 4.03 -24.61 -67.36
C LYS A 178 2.74 -24.29 -68.12
N ILE A 179 1.76 -23.72 -67.41
CA ILE A 179 0.50 -23.22 -67.99
C ILE A 179 0.47 -21.70 -68.02
N ILE A 180 0.26 -21.08 -69.18
CA ILE A 180 0.26 -19.61 -69.37
C ILE A 180 -1.07 -19.16 -69.99
N ILE A 181 -1.75 -18.21 -69.33
CA ILE A 181 -2.99 -17.62 -69.84
C ILE A 181 -2.76 -16.14 -70.15
N ASN A 182 -2.82 -15.80 -71.44
CA ASN A 182 -2.57 -14.46 -71.94
C ASN A 182 -3.86 -13.69 -72.24
N ASN A 183 -3.79 -12.37 -72.15
CA ASN A 183 -4.85 -11.49 -72.58
C ASN A 183 -4.74 -11.18 -74.08
N GLY A 184 -5.63 -11.78 -74.87
CA GLY A 184 -5.71 -11.51 -76.31
C GLY A 184 -6.27 -10.12 -76.61
N ALA A 185 -6.11 -9.65 -77.85
CA ALA A 185 -6.57 -8.31 -78.29
C ALA A 185 -8.08 -8.03 -78.10
N SER A 186 -8.90 -9.05 -77.83
CA SER A 186 -10.35 -8.95 -77.62
C SER A 186 -10.77 -9.16 -76.16
N GLY A 187 -9.80 -9.26 -75.23
CA GLY A 187 -10.02 -9.79 -73.89
C GLY A 187 -9.95 -11.32 -73.87
N THR A 188 -9.50 -11.87 -72.74
CA THR A 188 -9.50 -13.32 -72.48
C THR A 188 -10.37 -13.64 -71.27
N THR A 189 -11.26 -14.62 -71.41
CA THR A 189 -12.07 -15.14 -70.31
C THR A 189 -11.96 -16.66 -70.24
N ILE A 190 -11.72 -17.18 -69.04
CA ILE A 190 -11.74 -18.60 -68.67
C ILE A 190 -13.00 -18.81 -67.82
N LYS A 191 -13.92 -19.68 -68.25
CA LYS A 191 -15.22 -19.80 -67.58
C LYS A 191 -15.71 -21.24 -67.45
N GLN A 192 -16.03 -21.68 -66.23
CA GLN A 192 -16.44 -23.08 -66.00
C GLN A 192 -15.41 -24.06 -66.55
N THR A 193 -14.14 -23.71 -66.39
CA THR A 193 -13.01 -24.48 -66.90
C THR A 193 -12.21 -25.02 -65.72
N ASN A 194 -11.68 -26.23 -65.88
CA ASN A 194 -10.74 -26.83 -64.95
C ASN A 194 -9.32 -26.66 -65.52
N ILE A 195 -8.42 -26.10 -64.74
CA ILE A 195 -6.99 -25.99 -65.05
C ILE A 195 -6.28 -26.91 -64.07
N GLU A 196 -5.57 -27.91 -64.57
CA GLU A 196 -4.89 -28.95 -63.80
C GLU A 196 -3.42 -28.93 -64.19
N ALA A 197 -2.54 -28.70 -63.21
CA ALA A 197 -1.09 -28.78 -63.38
C ALA A 197 -0.66 -30.27 -63.41
N ALA A 198 -1.13 -31.02 -62.42
CA ALA A 198 -1.11 -32.49 -62.31
C ALA A 198 0.11 -33.04 -61.55
N GLU A 199 0.95 -33.94 -62.07
CA GLU A 199 2.10 -34.47 -61.30
C GLU A 199 3.38 -33.73 -61.67
N GLY A 200 4.10 -33.11 -60.72
CA GLY A 200 5.38 -32.42 -60.97
C GLY A 200 5.43 -31.05 -60.28
N ASP A 201 6.59 -30.39 -60.28
CA ASP A 201 6.75 -29.03 -59.75
C ASP A 201 6.38 -27.98 -60.82
N ASP A 202 5.12 -27.55 -60.81
CA ASP A 202 4.48 -26.85 -61.92
C ASP A 202 4.39 -25.31 -61.75
N GLN A 203 4.21 -24.59 -62.86
CA GLN A 203 3.96 -23.15 -62.88
C GLN A 203 2.71 -22.76 -63.66
N ILE A 204 1.75 -22.08 -63.01
CA ILE A 204 0.55 -21.50 -63.64
C ILE A 204 0.64 -19.97 -63.64
N ASP A 205 0.72 -19.34 -64.81
CA ASP A 205 0.78 -17.88 -64.98
C ASP A 205 -0.51 -17.30 -65.61
N ILE A 206 -1.25 -16.48 -64.86
CA ILE A 206 -2.45 -15.77 -65.31
C ILE A 206 -2.14 -14.28 -65.50
N ASN A 207 -2.04 -13.83 -66.75
CA ASN A 207 -1.53 -12.51 -67.09
C ASN A 207 -2.58 -11.37 -67.08
N ALA A 208 -2.07 -10.14 -67.12
CA ALA A 208 -2.85 -8.92 -66.90
C ALA A 208 -4.07 -8.79 -67.82
N GLY A 209 -5.23 -8.51 -67.22
CA GLY A 209 -6.50 -8.32 -67.92
C GLY A 209 -7.24 -9.60 -68.30
N VAL A 210 -6.70 -10.78 -67.97
CA VAL A 210 -7.45 -12.05 -68.05
C VAL A 210 -8.55 -12.07 -66.98
N LYS A 211 -9.70 -12.66 -67.32
CA LYS A 211 -10.79 -12.94 -66.38
C LYS A 211 -10.98 -14.45 -66.20
N VAL A 212 -11.04 -14.92 -64.97
CA VAL A 212 -11.35 -16.32 -64.63
C VAL A 212 -12.65 -16.34 -63.82
N GLU A 213 -13.65 -17.08 -64.27
CA GLU A 213 -15.01 -17.05 -63.71
C GLU A 213 -15.54 -18.47 -63.47
N ASN A 214 -16.03 -18.79 -62.27
CA ASN A 214 -16.64 -20.09 -61.96
C ASN A 214 -15.75 -21.28 -62.36
N SER A 215 -14.44 -21.15 -62.21
CA SER A 215 -13.43 -22.12 -62.69
C SER A 215 -12.62 -22.67 -61.53
N THR A 216 -11.90 -23.75 -61.77
CA THR A 216 -10.99 -24.36 -60.79
C THR A 216 -9.58 -24.36 -61.35
N ILE A 217 -8.61 -24.03 -60.51
CA ILE A 217 -7.17 -24.13 -60.77
C ILE A 217 -6.64 -25.13 -59.75
N ASN A 218 -6.13 -26.29 -60.17
CA ASN A 218 -5.58 -27.33 -59.31
C ASN A 218 -4.09 -27.46 -59.57
N THR A 219 -3.27 -27.25 -58.54
CA THR A 219 -1.82 -27.51 -58.57
C THR A 219 -1.56 -29.02 -58.58
N SER A 220 -2.27 -29.77 -57.73
CA SER A 220 -2.32 -31.24 -57.70
C SER A 220 -1.17 -31.91 -56.93
N VAL A 221 -0.10 -32.43 -57.52
CA VAL A 221 0.97 -33.12 -56.76
C VAL A 221 2.31 -32.51 -57.14
N GLY A 222 2.95 -31.81 -56.21
CA GLY A 222 4.19 -31.10 -56.53
C GLY A 222 4.47 -29.95 -55.58
N SER A 223 5.55 -29.21 -55.84
CA SER A 223 5.78 -27.89 -55.25
C SER A 223 5.49 -26.81 -56.30
N ASP A 224 4.24 -26.37 -56.34
CA ASP A 224 3.69 -25.65 -57.48
C ASP A 224 3.65 -24.14 -57.28
N VAL A 225 3.64 -23.36 -58.37
CA VAL A 225 3.56 -21.90 -58.33
C VAL A 225 2.44 -21.35 -59.21
N THR A 226 1.41 -20.76 -58.59
CA THR A 226 0.34 -20.04 -59.28
C THR A 226 0.53 -18.52 -59.18
N ASN A 227 0.79 -17.84 -60.30
CA ASN A 227 0.94 -16.38 -60.39
C ASN A 227 -0.28 -15.70 -61.02
N ILE A 228 -0.87 -14.73 -60.33
CA ILE A 228 -1.99 -13.90 -60.80
C ILE A 228 -1.48 -12.47 -60.98
N ASN A 229 -1.27 -12.05 -62.21
CA ASN A 229 -0.52 -10.84 -62.58
C ASN A 229 -1.41 -9.75 -63.20
N GLY A 230 -2.19 -9.02 -62.40
CA GLY A 230 -3.13 -8.01 -62.91
C GLY A 230 -4.42 -8.59 -63.49
N ALA A 231 -4.77 -9.83 -63.12
CA ALA A 231 -5.94 -10.55 -63.61
C ALA A 231 -7.13 -10.44 -62.64
N THR A 232 -8.34 -10.76 -63.11
CA THR A 232 -9.55 -10.83 -62.28
C THR A 232 -10.01 -12.26 -62.14
N ILE A 233 -10.07 -12.77 -60.91
CA ILE A 233 -10.58 -14.10 -60.57
C ILE A 233 -11.90 -13.92 -59.82
N THR A 234 -12.96 -14.63 -60.24
CA THR A 234 -14.30 -14.46 -59.66
C THR A 234 -15.03 -15.79 -59.52
N ASN A 235 -15.65 -16.04 -58.36
CA ASN A 235 -16.41 -17.27 -58.06
C ASN A 235 -15.62 -18.56 -58.34
N SER A 236 -14.30 -18.54 -58.16
CA SER A 236 -13.40 -19.62 -58.61
C SER A 236 -12.63 -20.20 -57.42
N GLU A 237 -12.06 -21.38 -57.63
CA GLU A 237 -11.27 -22.10 -56.64
C GLU A 237 -9.83 -22.27 -57.15
N ILE A 238 -8.86 -22.07 -56.26
CA ILE A 238 -7.45 -22.40 -56.44
C ILE A 238 -7.16 -23.46 -55.38
N ASN A 239 -6.82 -24.66 -55.82
CA ASN A 239 -6.58 -25.81 -54.96
C ASN A 239 -5.08 -26.10 -54.92
N LEU A 240 -4.52 -26.17 -53.71
CA LEU A 240 -3.12 -26.44 -53.37
C LEU A 240 -2.79 -27.96 -53.39
N GLY A 241 -3.65 -28.78 -53.99
CA GLY A 241 -3.31 -30.17 -54.29
C GLY A 241 -3.28 -31.14 -53.09
N ASN A 242 -2.65 -32.30 -53.32
CA ASN A 242 -2.45 -33.44 -52.43
C ASN A 242 -0.94 -33.58 -52.12
N ASN A 243 -0.40 -32.59 -51.43
CA ASN A 243 1.04 -32.51 -51.16
C ASN A 243 1.48 -33.43 -50.00
N THR A 244 2.70 -33.95 -50.09
CA THR A 244 3.42 -34.55 -48.95
C THR A 244 4.09 -33.46 -48.10
N ALA A 245 4.50 -33.80 -46.88
CA ALA A 245 5.04 -32.82 -45.93
C ALA A 245 6.36 -32.13 -46.35
N ASP A 246 7.01 -32.57 -47.42
CA ASP A 246 8.21 -31.98 -48.00
C ASP A 246 7.95 -31.11 -49.24
N GLN A 247 6.70 -31.02 -49.68
CA GLN A 247 6.28 -30.23 -50.84
C GLN A 247 5.70 -28.88 -50.38
N ARG A 248 5.71 -27.88 -51.26
CA ARG A 248 5.28 -26.52 -50.94
C ARG A 248 4.70 -25.81 -52.17
N ASP A 249 3.44 -25.39 -52.06
CA ASP A 249 2.75 -24.60 -53.06
C ASP A 249 2.83 -23.10 -52.79
N VAL A 250 2.86 -22.30 -53.85
CA VAL A 250 2.90 -20.84 -53.78
C VAL A 250 1.82 -20.21 -54.64
N VAL A 251 0.97 -19.37 -54.04
CA VAL A 251 0.01 -18.54 -54.78
C VAL A 251 0.40 -17.06 -54.67
N ASN A 252 0.80 -16.45 -55.78
CA ASN A 252 1.16 -15.03 -55.85
C ASN A 252 0.05 -14.18 -56.49
N VAL A 253 -0.59 -13.34 -55.70
CA VAL A 253 -1.58 -12.35 -56.17
C VAL A 253 -0.91 -10.98 -56.29
N ASN A 254 -0.45 -10.66 -57.51
CA ASN A 254 0.36 -9.47 -57.78
C ASN A 254 -0.45 -8.19 -57.99
N SER A 255 0.26 -7.06 -58.04
CA SER A 255 -0.32 -5.73 -58.14
C SER A 255 -1.32 -5.60 -59.31
N GLY A 256 -2.46 -4.97 -59.06
CA GLY A 256 -3.55 -4.81 -60.03
C GLY A 256 -4.45 -6.04 -60.19
N SER A 257 -4.14 -7.17 -59.54
CA SER A 257 -5.02 -8.34 -59.52
C SER A 257 -6.25 -8.10 -58.65
N THR A 258 -7.37 -8.72 -59.01
CA THR A 258 -8.60 -8.69 -58.22
C THR A 258 -9.16 -10.09 -58.04
N LEU A 259 -9.31 -10.53 -56.79
CA LEU A 259 -10.01 -11.76 -56.43
C LEU A 259 -11.40 -11.38 -55.89
N THR A 260 -12.45 -12.07 -56.29
CA THR A 260 -13.81 -11.82 -55.82
C THR A 260 -14.55 -13.14 -55.59
N ASN A 261 -14.99 -13.42 -54.37
CA ASN A 261 -15.60 -14.71 -54.01
C ASN A 261 -14.72 -15.88 -54.51
N THR A 262 -13.43 -15.83 -54.17
CA THR A 262 -12.42 -16.81 -54.61
C THR A 262 -11.98 -17.61 -53.39
N ASN A 263 -11.85 -18.91 -53.55
CA ASN A 263 -11.34 -19.80 -52.51
C ASN A 263 -9.94 -20.26 -52.90
N ILE A 264 -8.99 -20.19 -51.98
CA ILE A 264 -7.70 -20.87 -52.03
C ILE A 264 -7.76 -21.98 -50.98
N LYS A 265 -7.54 -23.24 -51.36
CA LYS A 265 -7.77 -24.40 -50.49
C LYS A 265 -6.68 -25.46 -50.57
N GLY A 266 -6.22 -25.94 -49.42
CA GLY A 266 -5.34 -27.10 -49.27
C GLY A 266 -5.97 -28.21 -48.43
N THR A 267 -7.23 -28.60 -48.74
CA THR A 267 -8.00 -29.60 -47.96
C THR A 267 -7.30 -30.97 -47.77
N GLN A 268 -6.23 -31.25 -48.50
CA GLN A 268 -5.41 -32.46 -48.42
C GLN A 268 -3.91 -32.14 -48.55
N ALA A 269 -3.53 -30.85 -48.49
CA ALA A 269 -2.14 -30.44 -48.50
C ALA A 269 -1.57 -30.69 -47.10
N LEU A 270 -0.43 -31.40 -47.05
CA LEU A 270 0.34 -31.65 -45.82
C LEU A 270 1.66 -30.85 -45.80
N GLY A 271 1.91 -30.06 -46.85
CA GLY A 271 3.15 -29.34 -47.12
C GLY A 271 3.15 -27.93 -46.54
N ASP A 272 4.32 -27.30 -46.47
CA ASP A 272 4.49 -25.94 -45.92
C ASP A 272 4.16 -24.88 -46.99
N ASP A 273 2.90 -24.52 -47.18
CA ASP A 273 2.41 -23.71 -48.31
C ASP A 273 2.52 -22.18 -48.09
N GLU A 274 2.59 -21.39 -49.17
CA GLU A 274 2.70 -19.93 -49.10
C GLU A 274 1.70 -19.16 -49.98
N ILE A 275 0.91 -18.29 -49.37
CA ILE A 275 -0.06 -17.42 -50.06
C ILE A 275 0.38 -15.95 -49.96
N ASN A 276 0.63 -15.31 -51.10
CA ASN A 276 1.11 -13.94 -51.19
C ASN A 276 0.06 -13.00 -51.80
N LEU A 277 -0.61 -12.20 -50.98
CA LEU A 277 -1.45 -11.10 -51.42
C LEU A 277 -0.60 -9.82 -51.49
N ASN A 278 0.06 -9.61 -52.63
CA ASN A 278 1.06 -8.55 -52.78
C ASN A 278 0.46 -7.15 -52.90
N ALA A 279 1.28 -6.13 -52.62
CA ALA A 279 0.85 -4.73 -52.60
C ALA A 279 0.16 -4.28 -53.90
N GLY A 280 -1.00 -3.64 -53.75
CA GLY A 280 -1.83 -3.18 -54.86
C GLY A 280 -2.73 -4.25 -55.49
N SER A 281 -2.74 -5.48 -54.98
CA SER A 281 -3.82 -6.43 -55.22
C SER A 281 -5.06 -6.08 -54.39
N VAL A 282 -6.25 -6.50 -54.84
CA VAL A 282 -7.51 -6.33 -54.11
C VAL A 282 -8.26 -7.66 -54.04
N SER A 283 -8.56 -8.12 -52.84
CA SER A 283 -9.35 -9.33 -52.61
C SER A 283 -10.69 -8.97 -51.97
N LYS A 284 -11.77 -9.55 -52.51
CA LYS A 284 -13.13 -9.37 -52.00
C LYS A 284 -13.75 -10.74 -51.73
N ASP A 285 -14.27 -10.98 -50.54
CA ASP A 285 -14.83 -12.29 -50.15
C ASP A 285 -13.85 -13.43 -50.44
N LEU A 286 -12.62 -13.30 -49.94
CA LEU A 286 -11.57 -14.29 -50.11
C LEU A 286 -11.65 -15.33 -49.00
N MET A 287 -11.64 -16.60 -49.35
CA MET A 287 -11.37 -17.69 -48.42
C MET A 287 -9.97 -18.22 -48.70
N VAL A 288 -9.11 -18.30 -47.69
CA VAL A 288 -7.85 -19.02 -47.72
C VAL A 288 -7.92 -20.09 -46.65
N ASP A 289 -7.51 -21.31 -47.01
CA ASP A 289 -7.41 -22.49 -46.17
C ASP A 289 -6.17 -23.25 -46.68
N THR A 290 -5.03 -23.16 -45.98
CA THR A 290 -3.76 -23.76 -46.48
C THR A 290 -3.63 -25.23 -46.12
N GLY A 291 -4.19 -25.68 -44.99
CA GLY A 291 -4.36 -27.11 -44.71
C GLY A 291 -3.57 -27.57 -43.50
N ALA A 292 -2.64 -28.51 -43.69
CA ALA A 292 -1.70 -28.90 -42.66
C ALA A 292 -0.27 -28.67 -43.17
N GLY A 293 0.65 -28.32 -42.29
CA GLY A 293 1.98 -27.84 -42.66
C GLY A 293 2.34 -26.60 -41.85
N ASN A 294 3.57 -26.10 -41.97
CA ASN A 294 3.94 -24.79 -41.42
C ASN A 294 3.74 -23.73 -42.51
N ASP A 295 2.52 -23.22 -42.59
CA ASP A 295 2.07 -22.41 -43.70
C ASP A 295 2.39 -20.93 -43.51
N THR A 296 2.49 -20.17 -44.60
CA THR A 296 2.74 -18.73 -44.58
C THR A 296 1.72 -17.96 -45.42
N VAL A 297 1.02 -17.00 -44.81
CA VAL A 297 0.14 -16.06 -45.54
C VAL A 297 0.66 -14.64 -45.40
N ASN A 298 1.06 -14.01 -46.52
CA ASN A 298 1.54 -12.64 -46.59
C ASN A 298 0.49 -11.71 -47.19
N MET A 299 0.14 -10.63 -46.49
CA MET A 299 -0.95 -9.71 -46.83
C MET A 299 -0.50 -8.24 -46.88
N SER A 300 0.10 -7.86 -48.00
CA SER A 300 0.45 -6.47 -48.35
C SER A 300 -0.60 -5.76 -49.21
N GLY A 301 -1.52 -6.54 -49.80
CA GLY A 301 -2.64 -6.07 -50.60
C GLY A 301 -3.79 -5.50 -49.76
N LYS A 302 -4.92 -5.28 -50.43
CA LYS A 302 -6.16 -4.82 -49.78
C LYS A 302 -7.21 -5.94 -49.78
N VAL A 303 -7.59 -6.40 -48.59
CA VAL A 303 -8.64 -7.42 -48.40
C VAL A 303 -9.90 -6.75 -47.85
N ILE A 304 -11.05 -6.96 -48.50
CA ILE A 304 -12.33 -6.29 -48.20
C ILE A 304 -13.47 -7.31 -48.12
N VAL A 305 -14.38 -7.15 -47.16
CA VAL A 305 -15.63 -7.93 -47.10
C VAL A 305 -16.76 -7.23 -47.89
N ASP A 306 -17.43 -7.93 -48.81
CA ASP A 306 -18.58 -7.42 -49.61
C ASP A 306 -19.78 -8.40 -49.56
N ALA A 307 -20.47 -8.43 -48.41
CA ALA A 307 -21.65 -9.23 -48.10
C ALA A 307 -21.46 -10.76 -47.93
N LYS A 308 -20.23 -11.30 -47.97
CA LYS A 308 -19.90 -12.71 -47.65
C LYS A 308 -18.74 -12.81 -46.64
N GLN A 309 -18.48 -14.01 -46.10
CA GLN A 309 -17.40 -14.22 -45.13
C GLN A 309 -16.04 -14.26 -45.83
N THR A 310 -15.08 -13.45 -45.36
CA THR A 310 -13.65 -13.56 -45.69
C THR A 310 -12.94 -14.23 -44.54
N GLN A 311 -12.19 -15.30 -44.81
CA GLN A 311 -11.47 -16.06 -43.80
C GLN A 311 -10.08 -16.41 -44.33
N ILE A 312 -9.08 -16.32 -43.47
CA ILE A 312 -7.74 -16.84 -43.64
C ILE A 312 -7.57 -17.92 -42.58
N ALA A 313 -7.50 -19.18 -43.00
CA ALA A 313 -7.26 -20.33 -42.15
C ALA A 313 -5.93 -20.97 -42.55
N THR A 314 -5.05 -21.27 -41.60
CA THR A 314 -3.79 -21.96 -41.90
C THR A 314 -3.79 -23.42 -41.49
N GLY A 315 -4.32 -23.77 -40.32
CA GLY A 315 -4.78 -25.12 -40.00
C GLY A 315 -3.92 -25.84 -38.96
N LEU A 316 -3.22 -26.92 -39.34
CA LEU A 316 -2.38 -27.69 -38.40
C LEU A 316 -0.90 -27.45 -38.68
N GLY A 317 -0.12 -27.02 -37.70
CA GLY A 317 1.32 -26.79 -37.80
C GLY A 317 1.71 -25.43 -37.23
N ASN A 318 2.98 -25.04 -37.32
CA ASN A 318 3.43 -23.75 -36.79
C ASN A 318 3.35 -22.69 -37.90
N ASP A 319 2.23 -21.98 -37.96
CA ASP A 319 1.89 -21.14 -39.07
C ASP A 319 2.32 -19.68 -38.89
N THR A 320 2.46 -18.95 -40.00
CA THR A 320 2.82 -17.54 -39.99
C THR A 320 1.91 -16.69 -40.87
N VAL A 321 1.24 -15.71 -40.28
CA VAL A 321 0.45 -14.69 -41.00
C VAL A 321 1.14 -13.33 -40.90
N ASN A 322 1.59 -12.76 -42.03
CA ASN A 322 2.21 -11.44 -42.08
C ASN A 322 1.26 -10.41 -42.72
N ILE A 323 1.12 -9.25 -42.10
CA ILE A 323 0.17 -8.20 -42.51
C ILE A 323 0.86 -6.85 -42.53
N ASP A 324 0.98 -6.21 -43.69
CA ASP A 324 1.45 -4.84 -43.87
C ASP A 324 0.53 -4.01 -44.80
N GLY A 325 -0.60 -4.61 -45.23
CA GLY A 325 -1.64 -4.01 -46.06
C GLY A 325 -2.92 -3.61 -45.33
N GLU A 326 -4.03 -3.50 -46.08
CA GLU A 326 -5.34 -3.09 -45.55
C GLU A 326 -6.28 -4.30 -45.42
N LEU A 327 -6.79 -4.58 -44.22
CA LEU A 327 -7.82 -5.59 -43.97
C LEU A 327 -9.09 -4.89 -43.47
N ILE A 328 -10.15 -4.90 -44.27
CA ILE A 328 -11.38 -4.13 -44.01
C ILE A 328 -12.58 -5.07 -44.03
N GLY A 329 -13.03 -5.46 -42.83
CA GLY A 329 -14.26 -6.21 -42.61
C GLY A 329 -15.52 -5.35 -42.50
N ASN A 330 -16.65 -5.99 -42.21
CA ASN A 330 -17.93 -5.34 -41.95
C ASN A 330 -18.33 -5.45 -40.46
N LYS A 331 -19.14 -4.51 -39.99
CA LYS A 331 -19.61 -4.40 -38.60
C LYS A 331 -20.48 -5.58 -38.13
N SER A 332 -21.09 -6.32 -39.05
CA SER A 332 -21.87 -7.52 -38.71
C SER A 332 -20.94 -8.58 -38.13
N ARG A 333 -21.26 -9.14 -36.95
CA ARG A 333 -20.42 -10.17 -36.27
C ARG A 333 -20.10 -11.37 -37.15
N PHE A 334 -20.90 -11.62 -38.19
CA PHE A 334 -20.73 -12.74 -39.12
C PHE A 334 -19.97 -12.35 -40.39
N GLU A 335 -19.52 -11.11 -40.54
CA GLU A 335 -18.91 -10.55 -41.76
C GLU A 335 -17.59 -9.80 -41.45
N GLN A 336 -16.92 -10.16 -40.36
CA GLN A 336 -15.56 -9.71 -40.07
C GLN A 336 -14.56 -10.50 -40.92
N VAL A 337 -13.37 -9.94 -41.13
CA VAL A 337 -12.25 -10.74 -41.67
C VAL A 337 -11.76 -11.64 -40.54
N GLY A 338 -11.87 -12.96 -40.71
CA GLY A 338 -11.33 -13.92 -39.75
C GLY A 338 -9.93 -14.36 -40.15
N ILE A 339 -9.02 -14.42 -39.17
CA ILE A 339 -7.71 -15.05 -39.25
C ILE A 339 -7.73 -16.16 -38.20
N TYR A 340 -7.54 -17.42 -38.62
CA TYR A 340 -7.60 -18.61 -37.78
C TYR A 340 -6.33 -19.41 -38.04
N THR A 341 -5.40 -19.48 -37.09
CA THR A 341 -4.14 -20.21 -37.34
C THR A 341 -4.24 -21.69 -36.99
N GLY A 342 -4.89 -22.05 -35.88
CA GLY A 342 -5.36 -23.43 -35.64
C GLY A 342 -4.59 -24.14 -34.53
N GLU A 343 -4.05 -25.35 -34.79
CA GLU A 343 -3.23 -26.05 -33.79
C GLU A 343 -1.74 -25.92 -34.15
N GLY A 344 -0.91 -25.53 -33.19
CA GLY A 344 0.52 -25.35 -33.34
C GLY A 344 0.99 -24.04 -32.72
N ASN A 345 2.30 -23.78 -32.75
CA ASN A 345 2.85 -22.54 -32.21
C ASN A 345 2.89 -21.48 -33.32
N ASP A 346 1.83 -20.70 -33.41
CA ASP A 346 1.55 -19.82 -34.53
C ASP A 346 2.09 -18.40 -34.33
N THR A 347 2.26 -17.67 -35.43
CA THR A 347 2.71 -16.27 -35.40
C THR A 347 1.91 -15.37 -36.32
N VAL A 348 1.25 -14.36 -35.77
CA VAL A 348 0.59 -13.29 -36.53
C VAL A 348 1.38 -11.98 -36.39
N ASN A 349 1.98 -11.51 -37.49
CA ASN A 349 2.79 -10.29 -37.54
C ASN A 349 2.05 -9.15 -38.26
N ILE A 350 1.61 -8.13 -37.52
CA ILE A 350 1.03 -6.89 -38.04
C ILE A 350 2.12 -5.81 -38.07
N LYS A 351 2.60 -5.47 -39.25
CA LYS A 351 3.78 -4.62 -39.47
C LYS A 351 3.40 -3.18 -39.84
N THR A 352 4.43 -2.35 -39.97
CA THR A 352 4.28 -0.92 -40.32
C THR A 352 3.53 -0.74 -41.63
N GLY A 353 2.46 0.06 -41.61
CA GLY A 353 1.60 0.31 -42.77
C GLY A 353 0.27 -0.45 -42.71
N ALA A 354 0.17 -1.45 -41.83
CA ALA A 354 -1.04 -2.23 -41.67
C ALA A 354 -2.22 -1.40 -41.12
N ASN A 355 -3.40 -1.58 -41.72
CA ASN A 355 -4.64 -0.97 -41.26
C ASN A 355 -5.75 -2.03 -41.21
N LEU A 356 -6.10 -2.45 -40.00
CA LEU A 356 -7.08 -3.48 -39.72
C LEU A 356 -8.36 -2.84 -39.18
N ASN A 357 -9.50 -3.16 -39.78
CA ASN A 357 -10.81 -2.72 -39.29
C ASN A 357 -11.83 -3.85 -39.35
N PHE A 358 -12.49 -4.18 -38.23
CA PHE A 358 -13.42 -5.32 -38.11
C PHE A 358 -12.76 -6.66 -38.47
N VAL A 359 -11.69 -6.99 -37.75
CA VAL A 359 -10.89 -8.22 -37.93
C VAL A 359 -10.97 -9.06 -36.65
N ASN A 360 -11.11 -10.37 -36.81
CA ASN A 360 -11.03 -11.34 -35.72
C ASN A 360 -9.79 -12.20 -35.95
N ILE A 361 -8.87 -12.22 -34.99
CA ILE A 361 -7.67 -13.05 -35.00
C ILE A 361 -7.88 -14.12 -33.94
N VAL A 362 -7.76 -15.38 -34.31
CA VAL A 362 -7.87 -16.54 -33.42
C VAL A 362 -6.65 -17.40 -33.67
N THR A 363 -5.79 -17.59 -32.67
CA THR A 363 -4.55 -18.34 -32.86
C THR A 363 -4.75 -19.83 -32.58
N GLY A 364 -5.40 -20.19 -31.47
CA GLY A 364 -5.89 -21.55 -31.24
C GLY A 364 -5.08 -22.28 -30.19
N VAL A 365 -4.72 -23.55 -30.43
CA VAL A 365 -4.01 -24.34 -29.41
C VAL A 365 -2.51 -24.33 -29.69
N GLY A 366 -1.71 -23.79 -28.77
CA GLY A 366 -0.25 -23.80 -28.84
C GLY A 366 0.38 -22.57 -28.19
N ASP A 367 1.71 -22.42 -28.29
CA ASP A 367 2.38 -21.22 -27.77
C ASP A 367 2.43 -20.13 -28.85
N ASP A 368 1.40 -19.28 -28.89
CA ASP A 368 1.16 -18.37 -30.01
C ASP A 368 1.73 -16.97 -29.81
N ASN A 369 2.02 -16.30 -30.93
CA ASN A 369 2.61 -14.95 -30.93
C ASN A 369 1.84 -13.98 -31.83
N VAL A 370 1.28 -12.92 -31.26
CA VAL A 370 0.68 -11.81 -32.01
C VAL A 370 1.53 -10.54 -31.87
N ASN A 371 2.21 -10.15 -32.95
CA ASN A 371 3.15 -9.03 -32.97
C ASN A 371 2.62 -7.85 -33.79
N VAL A 372 2.27 -6.74 -33.14
CA VAL A 372 1.92 -5.45 -33.77
C VAL A 372 3.12 -4.50 -33.70
N ILE A 373 3.84 -4.31 -34.80
CA ILE A 373 5.06 -3.49 -34.87
C ILE A 373 4.92 -2.35 -35.88
N GLY A 374 4.64 -1.15 -35.37
CA GLY A 374 4.55 0.08 -36.15
C GLY A 374 5.81 0.93 -36.20
N ASP A 375 5.68 2.11 -36.83
CA ASP A 375 6.77 3.06 -37.01
C ASP A 375 7.04 3.85 -35.72
N SER A 376 8.27 3.77 -35.21
CA SER A 376 8.69 4.45 -33.98
C SER A 376 8.57 5.97 -34.02
N ASN A 377 8.52 6.59 -35.19
CA ASN A 377 8.39 8.03 -35.35
C ASN A 377 6.94 8.49 -35.56
N ASP A 378 6.05 7.57 -35.91
CA ASP A 378 4.66 7.87 -36.24
C ASP A 378 3.76 6.64 -36.04
N ILE A 379 3.22 6.54 -34.83
CA ILE A 379 2.34 5.43 -34.43
C ILE A 379 1.05 5.36 -35.27
N SER A 380 0.69 6.44 -35.98
CA SER A 380 -0.52 6.47 -36.79
C SER A 380 -0.42 5.67 -38.09
N LYS A 381 0.76 5.16 -38.44
CA LYS A 381 0.96 4.30 -39.62
C LYS A 381 0.44 2.88 -39.44
N THR A 382 0.23 2.44 -38.20
CA THR A 382 -0.26 1.09 -37.89
C THR A 382 -1.49 1.23 -37.00
N LYS A 383 -2.64 0.82 -37.51
CA LYS A 383 -3.93 1.03 -36.84
C LYS A 383 -4.73 -0.24 -36.78
N LEU A 384 -5.24 -0.53 -35.59
CA LEU A 384 -6.21 -1.59 -35.34
C LEU A 384 -7.49 -0.93 -34.80
N GLU A 385 -8.59 -1.06 -35.54
CA GLU A 385 -9.90 -0.56 -35.14
C GLU A 385 -10.93 -1.71 -35.12
N ASN A 386 -11.66 -1.91 -34.03
CA ASN A 386 -12.63 -3.01 -33.93
C ASN A 386 -12.01 -4.40 -34.20
N VAL A 387 -10.82 -4.63 -33.63
CA VAL A 387 -10.09 -5.90 -33.78
C VAL A 387 -10.25 -6.72 -32.51
N ASN A 388 -10.54 -8.00 -32.65
CA ASN A 388 -10.47 -8.95 -31.55
C ASN A 388 -9.30 -9.89 -31.80
N VAL A 389 -8.53 -10.16 -30.76
CA VAL A 389 -7.46 -11.16 -30.70
C VAL A 389 -7.88 -12.17 -29.65
N ASN A 390 -8.14 -13.40 -30.09
CA ASN A 390 -8.43 -14.57 -29.27
C ASN A 390 -7.22 -15.51 -29.30
N LEU A 391 -6.59 -15.75 -28.16
CA LEU A 391 -5.39 -16.60 -28.13
C LEU A 391 -5.74 -18.08 -27.90
N GLU A 392 -6.86 -18.37 -27.20
CA GLU A 392 -7.29 -19.71 -26.80
C GLU A 392 -6.38 -20.34 -25.74
N THR A 393 -5.67 -21.44 -25.98
CA THR A 393 -4.95 -22.17 -24.90
C THR A 393 -3.48 -22.33 -25.20
N GLY A 394 -2.61 -22.05 -24.23
CA GLY A 394 -1.16 -22.22 -24.32
C GLY A 394 -0.38 -21.05 -23.72
N THR A 395 0.95 -21.03 -23.92
CA THR A 395 1.79 -19.92 -23.42
C THR A 395 1.88 -18.81 -24.46
N ASP A 396 0.91 -17.92 -24.45
CA ASP A 396 0.73 -16.94 -25.52
C ASP A 396 1.41 -15.59 -25.27
N THR A 397 1.79 -14.91 -26.34
CA THR A 397 2.41 -13.58 -26.26
C THR A 397 1.82 -12.60 -27.26
N VAL A 398 1.39 -11.43 -26.76
CA VAL A 398 0.97 -10.29 -27.57
C VAL A 398 1.94 -9.12 -27.40
N ASN A 399 2.61 -8.72 -28.47
CA ASN A 399 3.55 -7.58 -28.46
C ASN A 399 3.00 -6.44 -29.32
N VAL A 400 2.66 -5.31 -28.71
CA VAL A 400 2.22 -4.09 -29.39
C VAL A 400 3.26 -2.99 -29.21
N LYS A 401 3.77 -2.48 -30.32
CA LYS A 401 4.77 -1.41 -30.32
C LYS A 401 4.47 -0.37 -31.39
N ASN A 402 4.44 0.90 -31.01
CA ASN A 402 4.25 2.03 -31.92
C ASN A 402 2.94 1.95 -32.74
N ALA A 403 1.81 1.64 -32.11
CA ALA A 403 0.54 1.48 -32.81
C ALA A 403 -0.62 2.24 -32.14
N ILE A 404 -1.70 2.46 -32.91
CA ILE A 404 -2.97 2.96 -32.39
C ILE A 404 -3.96 1.80 -32.34
N LEU A 405 -4.47 1.52 -31.14
CA LEU A 405 -5.50 0.53 -30.87
C LEU A 405 -6.79 1.26 -30.47
N LYS A 406 -7.88 0.98 -31.19
CA LYS A 406 -9.18 1.57 -30.91
C LYS A 406 -10.29 0.52 -30.93
N ASN A 407 -11.00 0.36 -29.82
CA ASN A 407 -12.00 -0.70 -29.66
C ASN A 407 -11.38 -2.06 -30.01
N VAL A 408 -10.22 -2.36 -29.42
CA VAL A 408 -9.49 -3.61 -29.61
C VAL A 408 -9.68 -4.47 -28.36
N ALA A 409 -9.98 -5.75 -28.53
CA ALA A 409 -9.97 -6.72 -27.45
C ALA A 409 -8.80 -7.68 -27.67
N ILE A 410 -7.92 -7.77 -26.67
CA ILE A 410 -6.96 -8.84 -26.50
C ILE A 410 -7.55 -9.68 -25.37
N ASP A 411 -8.07 -10.84 -25.73
CA ASP A 411 -8.86 -11.71 -24.86
C ASP A 411 -8.34 -13.13 -25.08
N THR A 412 -7.82 -13.78 -24.07
CA THR A 412 -7.33 -15.15 -24.24
C THR A 412 -8.48 -16.15 -24.33
N ASN A 413 -9.64 -15.84 -23.72
CA ASN A 413 -10.68 -16.80 -23.37
C ASN A 413 -10.14 -18.06 -22.66
N ASP A 414 -8.94 -17.97 -22.08
CA ASP A 414 -8.31 -19.10 -21.44
C ASP A 414 -8.87 -19.27 -20.03
N ASN A 415 -9.84 -20.17 -19.89
CA ASN A 415 -10.35 -20.59 -18.58
C ASN A 415 -9.61 -21.84 -18.06
N SER A 416 -8.55 -22.26 -18.77
CA SER A 416 -7.67 -23.36 -18.40
C SER A 416 -6.57 -22.88 -17.45
N VAL A 417 -5.64 -23.76 -17.09
CA VAL A 417 -4.49 -23.44 -16.23
C VAL A 417 -3.24 -24.07 -16.86
N ASP A 418 -3.11 -23.90 -18.17
CA ASP A 418 -2.20 -24.67 -19.01
C ASP A 418 -1.07 -23.86 -19.66
N GLY A 419 -1.07 -22.53 -19.54
CA GLY A 419 -0.02 -21.69 -20.09
C GLY A 419 -0.12 -20.22 -19.69
N LYS A 420 1.03 -19.56 -19.56
CA LYS A 420 1.09 -18.14 -19.18
C LYS A 420 0.87 -17.24 -20.39
N THR A 421 0.01 -16.23 -20.24
CA THR A 421 -0.13 -15.14 -21.20
C THR A 421 0.76 -13.93 -20.87
N VAL A 422 1.41 -13.38 -21.90
CA VAL A 422 2.22 -12.16 -21.80
C VAL A 422 1.75 -11.10 -22.78
N VAL A 423 1.25 -9.98 -22.27
CA VAL A 423 0.85 -8.82 -23.09
C VAL A 423 1.81 -7.65 -22.86
N ASN A 424 2.58 -7.30 -23.89
CA ASN A 424 3.52 -6.17 -23.87
C ASN A 424 3.01 -5.04 -24.79
N ILE A 425 2.79 -3.85 -24.23
CA ILE A 425 2.41 -2.65 -24.98
C ILE A 425 3.43 -1.56 -24.73
N ASP A 426 4.08 -1.05 -25.78
CA ASP A 426 5.10 0.00 -25.70
C ASP A 426 4.83 1.12 -26.71
N ASN A 427 5.02 2.37 -26.27
CA ASN A 427 4.93 3.58 -27.09
C ASN A 427 3.67 3.60 -27.99
N SER A 428 2.50 3.30 -27.42
CA SER A 428 1.27 3.11 -28.18
C SER A 428 0.14 4.01 -27.65
N SER A 429 -0.98 4.07 -28.39
CA SER A 429 -2.18 4.81 -27.98
C SER A 429 -3.38 3.87 -27.94
N LEU A 430 -4.07 3.82 -26.80
CA LEU A 430 -5.23 2.97 -26.57
C LEU A 430 -6.48 3.83 -26.31
N ASP A 431 -7.58 3.46 -26.95
CA ASP A 431 -8.93 4.01 -26.77
C ASP A 431 -9.91 2.83 -26.81
N GLN A 432 -10.71 2.62 -25.75
CA GLN A 432 -11.60 1.46 -25.60
C GLN A 432 -10.89 0.11 -25.82
N THR A 433 -9.66 -0.04 -25.35
CA THR A 433 -8.89 -1.29 -25.51
C THR A 433 -9.06 -2.18 -24.28
N LYS A 434 -9.39 -3.44 -24.50
CA LYS A 434 -9.55 -4.46 -23.46
C LYS A 434 -8.39 -5.44 -23.52
N ILE A 435 -7.83 -5.76 -22.37
CA ILE A 435 -6.79 -6.75 -22.18
C ILE A 435 -7.25 -7.66 -21.05
N TYR A 436 -7.58 -8.90 -21.39
CA TYR A 436 -7.99 -9.97 -20.47
C TYR A 436 -7.02 -11.13 -20.70
N SER A 437 -6.23 -11.50 -19.69
CA SER A 437 -5.17 -12.49 -19.85
C SER A 437 -5.55 -13.92 -19.46
N GLY A 438 -6.54 -14.10 -18.59
CA GLY A 438 -7.16 -15.41 -18.33
C GLY A 438 -6.90 -15.91 -16.91
N ASP A 439 -7.05 -17.22 -16.69
CA ASP A 439 -6.97 -17.82 -15.35
C ASP A 439 -5.56 -18.27 -14.91
N ASP A 440 -4.51 -17.94 -15.66
CA ASP A 440 -3.12 -18.32 -15.46
C ASP A 440 -2.28 -17.19 -14.83
N ASN A 441 -1.03 -17.46 -14.41
CA ASN A 441 -0.16 -16.45 -13.79
C ASN A 441 0.44 -15.48 -14.84
N ASP A 442 -0.31 -14.47 -15.23
CA ASP A 442 -0.07 -13.67 -16.42
C ASP A 442 0.77 -12.43 -16.17
N VAL A 443 1.26 -11.83 -17.27
CA VAL A 443 1.98 -10.55 -17.22
C VAL A 443 1.42 -9.59 -18.25
N ILE A 444 0.93 -8.45 -17.77
CA ILE A 444 0.54 -7.32 -18.61
C ILE A 444 1.51 -6.16 -18.35
N SER A 445 2.22 -5.73 -19.40
CA SER A 445 3.19 -4.64 -19.32
C SER A 445 2.83 -3.51 -20.27
N ILE A 446 2.52 -2.33 -19.73
CA ILE A 446 2.15 -1.12 -20.46
C ILE A 446 3.20 -0.04 -20.22
N LYS A 447 3.94 0.31 -21.27
CA LYS A 447 5.11 1.19 -21.22
C LYS A 447 4.97 2.36 -22.18
N ASN A 448 5.34 3.56 -21.73
CA ASN A 448 5.36 4.78 -22.56
C ASN A 448 4.05 5.01 -23.34
N THR A 449 2.93 4.54 -22.80
CA THR A 449 1.68 4.39 -23.54
C THR A 449 0.65 5.39 -23.03
N THR A 450 -0.18 5.89 -23.94
CA THR A 450 -1.25 6.84 -23.63
C THR A 450 -2.61 6.15 -23.75
N ILE A 451 -3.38 6.14 -22.66
CA ILE A 451 -4.75 5.64 -22.62
C ILE A 451 -5.67 6.82 -22.33
N ILE A 452 -6.57 7.18 -23.24
CA ILE A 452 -7.48 8.33 -23.09
C ILE A 452 -8.90 7.93 -23.49
N ASP A 453 -9.80 7.81 -22.50
CA ASP A 453 -11.22 7.46 -22.69
C ASP A 453 -12.19 8.58 -22.24
N ASP A 454 -12.01 9.79 -22.80
CA ASP A 454 -12.68 11.04 -22.39
C ASP A 454 -14.08 11.29 -23.01
N THR A 455 -14.94 10.27 -23.03
CA THR A 455 -16.44 10.29 -23.11
C THR A 455 -17.19 10.53 -24.45
N ASN A 456 -17.94 9.46 -24.81
CA ASN A 456 -19.26 9.32 -25.47
C ASN A 456 -19.50 7.81 -25.76
N ALA A 457 -18.44 7.00 -25.72
CA ALA A 457 -18.47 5.55 -25.84
C ALA A 457 -19.19 4.87 -24.67
N LYS A 458 -19.71 3.65 -24.88
CA LYS A 458 -20.43 2.90 -23.83
C LYS A 458 -19.49 2.37 -22.74
N PHE A 459 -18.30 1.91 -23.13
CA PHE A 459 -17.25 1.35 -22.27
C PHE A 459 -15.94 2.13 -22.45
N GLY A 460 -14.97 1.95 -21.55
CA GLY A 460 -13.59 2.45 -21.68
C GLY A 460 -12.61 1.30 -21.84
N SER A 461 -11.33 1.61 -21.76
CA SER A 461 -10.25 0.62 -21.75
C SER A 461 -10.22 -0.12 -20.42
N THR A 462 -9.96 -1.42 -20.47
CA THR A 462 -9.91 -2.29 -19.28
C THR A 462 -8.64 -3.11 -19.36
N ILE A 463 -7.87 -3.11 -18.28
CA ILE A 463 -6.71 -3.97 -18.07
C ILE A 463 -7.12 -4.95 -16.97
N ARG A 464 -7.04 -6.25 -17.23
CA ARG A 464 -7.47 -7.31 -16.31
C ARG A 464 -6.56 -8.53 -16.43
N GLY A 465 -6.04 -9.00 -15.29
CA GLY A 465 -5.35 -10.28 -15.15
C GLY A 465 -6.34 -11.45 -15.27
N GLU A 466 -7.40 -11.40 -14.46
CA GLU A 466 -8.42 -12.44 -14.27
C GLU A 466 -8.08 -13.39 -13.13
N GLY A 467 -7.81 -14.67 -13.34
CA GLY A 467 -7.47 -15.60 -12.25
C GLY A 467 -5.98 -15.91 -12.22
N GLY A 468 -5.45 -16.37 -11.09
CA GLY A 468 -4.02 -16.69 -10.96
C GLY A 468 -3.19 -15.56 -10.34
N ASP A 469 -1.90 -15.81 -10.06
CA ASP A 469 -1.01 -14.78 -9.47
C ASP A 469 -0.48 -13.85 -10.59
N ASP A 470 -1.19 -12.75 -10.85
CA ASP A 470 -0.93 -11.87 -11.99
C ASP A 470 0.06 -10.75 -11.69
N THR A 471 0.74 -10.26 -12.74
CA THR A 471 1.57 -9.05 -12.65
C THR A 471 1.21 -8.02 -13.70
N VAL A 472 0.74 -6.86 -13.25
CA VAL A 472 0.43 -5.71 -14.10
C VAL A 472 1.47 -4.60 -13.88
N ASN A 473 2.24 -4.28 -14.92
CA ASN A 473 3.26 -3.23 -14.91
C ASN A 473 2.85 -2.03 -15.77
N ILE A 474 2.76 -0.84 -15.17
CA ILE A 474 2.46 0.42 -15.85
C ILE A 474 3.67 1.37 -15.67
N GLU A 475 4.42 1.61 -16.74
CA GLU A 475 5.70 2.34 -16.70
C GLU A 475 5.69 3.55 -17.66
N GLY A 476 6.06 4.74 -17.20
CA GLY A 476 6.18 5.93 -18.05
C GLY A 476 4.91 6.32 -18.81
N SER A 477 3.74 5.85 -18.36
CA SER A 477 2.49 5.89 -19.11
C SER A 477 1.54 6.95 -18.58
N THR A 478 0.63 7.41 -19.44
CA THR A 478 -0.43 8.38 -19.08
C THR A 478 -1.79 7.72 -19.30
N ILE A 479 -2.55 7.55 -18.22
CA ILE A 479 -3.87 6.92 -18.22
C ILE A 479 -4.90 7.92 -17.72
N LYS A 480 -5.91 8.20 -18.54
CA LYS A 480 -6.94 9.18 -18.23
C LYS A 480 -8.32 8.77 -18.76
N GLY A 481 -9.34 9.07 -17.98
CA GLY A 481 -10.74 9.02 -18.41
C GLY A 481 -11.60 8.20 -17.46
N ASN A 482 -12.81 8.71 -17.18
CA ASN A 482 -13.75 8.18 -16.16
C ASN A 482 -14.27 6.75 -16.40
N LYS A 483 -13.78 6.07 -17.45
CA LYS A 483 -14.20 4.71 -17.83
C LYS A 483 -13.05 3.72 -17.88
N VAL A 484 -11.81 4.17 -17.67
CA VAL A 484 -10.68 3.26 -17.62
C VAL A 484 -10.74 2.47 -16.33
N GLU A 485 -10.50 1.17 -16.41
CA GLU A 485 -10.45 0.26 -15.28
C GLU A 485 -9.14 -0.54 -15.29
N VAL A 486 -8.52 -0.68 -14.12
CA VAL A 486 -7.36 -1.55 -13.89
C VAL A 486 -7.76 -2.56 -12.82
N TYR A 487 -7.82 -3.82 -13.22
CA TYR A 487 -8.10 -4.96 -12.36
C TYR A 487 -6.90 -5.91 -12.44
N THR A 488 -6.42 -6.45 -11.33
CA THR A 488 -5.56 -7.64 -11.41
C THR A 488 -6.44 -8.88 -11.34
N ASP A 489 -7.30 -9.03 -10.33
CA ASP A 489 -8.31 -10.10 -10.26
C ASP A 489 -9.74 -9.62 -10.63
N TYR A 490 -10.63 -10.57 -10.96
CA TYR A 490 -12.07 -10.38 -11.14
C TYR A 490 -12.90 -10.85 -9.94
N GLU A 491 -13.58 -9.91 -9.26
CA GLU A 491 -14.48 -10.12 -8.10
C GLU A 491 -15.66 -11.13 -8.29
N GLY A 492 -15.82 -11.76 -9.46
CA GLY A 492 -17.04 -12.50 -9.83
C GLY A 492 -16.99 -14.03 -9.78
N GLU A 493 -15.81 -14.67 -9.75
CA GLU A 493 -15.69 -16.13 -9.86
C GLU A 493 -15.23 -16.78 -8.54
N PHE A 494 -16.14 -17.49 -7.88
CA PHE A 494 -15.81 -18.24 -6.67
C PHE A 494 -14.82 -19.38 -6.98
N GLY A 495 -13.54 -19.21 -6.62
CA GLY A 495 -12.61 -20.32 -6.44
C GLY A 495 -11.25 -20.26 -7.17
N ARG A 496 -10.85 -19.11 -7.72
CA ARG A 496 -9.53 -18.93 -8.39
C ARG A 496 -8.81 -17.65 -7.92
N GLN A 497 -8.64 -17.52 -6.61
CA GLN A 497 -7.98 -16.37 -5.95
C GLN A 497 -6.46 -16.42 -6.17
N GLY A 498 -5.85 -15.31 -6.58
CA GLY A 498 -4.41 -15.18 -6.82
C GLY A 498 -3.79 -14.01 -6.04
N ASN A 499 -2.48 -14.06 -5.81
CA ASN A 499 -1.75 -12.99 -5.11
C ASN A 499 -1.10 -12.08 -6.16
N ASP A 500 -1.75 -10.96 -6.42
CA ASP A 500 -1.41 -10.14 -7.58
C ASP A 500 -0.39 -9.04 -7.28
N GLU A 501 0.33 -8.61 -8.30
CA GLU A 501 1.26 -7.50 -8.23
C GLU A 501 0.93 -6.39 -9.26
N LEU A 502 0.51 -5.23 -8.78
CA LEU A 502 0.33 -4.02 -9.58
C LEU A 502 1.47 -3.02 -9.35
N ASN A 503 2.29 -2.80 -10.38
CA ASN A 503 3.41 -1.88 -10.37
C ASN A 503 3.14 -0.63 -11.23
N ILE A 504 3.05 0.54 -10.61
CA ILE A 504 2.85 1.84 -11.30
C ILE A 504 4.08 2.74 -11.10
N THR A 505 4.92 2.81 -12.13
CA THR A 505 6.21 3.52 -12.07
C THR A 505 6.29 4.69 -13.04
N ASN A 506 6.71 5.87 -12.57
CA ASN A 506 6.90 7.10 -13.37
C ASN A 506 5.68 7.44 -14.26
N SER A 507 4.47 7.13 -13.80
CA SER A 507 3.25 7.20 -14.60
C SER A 507 2.26 8.22 -14.03
N THR A 508 1.33 8.68 -14.87
CA THR A 508 0.24 9.58 -14.45
C THR A 508 -1.10 8.87 -14.67
N ILE A 509 -1.86 8.64 -13.60
CA ILE A 509 -3.22 8.09 -13.64
C ILE A 509 -4.20 9.14 -13.11
N ASN A 510 -5.17 9.53 -13.93
CA ASN A 510 -6.06 10.65 -13.61
C ASN A 510 -7.52 10.35 -13.94
N GLY A 511 -8.37 10.36 -12.91
CA GLY A 511 -9.81 10.33 -13.06
C GLY A 511 -10.37 9.00 -13.54
N ILE A 512 -9.60 7.91 -13.43
CA ILE A 512 -10.04 6.58 -13.89
C ILE A 512 -11.16 6.04 -12.99
N LYS A 513 -11.88 5.01 -13.48
CA LYS A 513 -13.02 4.45 -12.78
C LYS A 513 -12.62 3.64 -11.56
N ARG A 514 -11.62 2.76 -11.65
CA ARG A 514 -11.20 1.93 -10.51
C ARG A 514 -9.81 1.36 -10.74
N ILE A 515 -9.05 1.23 -9.66
CA ILE A 515 -7.93 0.31 -9.54
C ILE A 515 -8.35 -0.73 -8.52
N SER A 516 -8.30 -2.01 -8.83
CA SER A 516 -8.65 -3.05 -7.87
C SER A 516 -7.80 -4.30 -8.03
N THR A 517 -7.45 -4.94 -6.92
CA THR A 517 -6.66 -6.17 -6.94
C THR A 517 -7.46 -7.43 -6.64
N GLY A 518 -8.47 -7.38 -5.78
CA GLY A 518 -9.50 -8.43 -5.69
C GLY A 518 -9.36 -9.31 -4.46
N LEU A 519 -9.25 -10.63 -4.61
CA LEU A 519 -9.10 -11.55 -3.47
C LEU A 519 -7.73 -12.23 -3.54
N GLY A 520 -6.98 -12.22 -2.45
CA GLY A 520 -5.61 -12.72 -2.41
C GLY A 520 -4.74 -11.80 -1.57
N ASN A 521 -3.48 -12.16 -1.35
CA ASN A 521 -2.55 -11.28 -0.65
C ASN A 521 -1.82 -10.41 -1.70
N ASP A 522 -2.43 -9.29 -2.07
CA ASP A 522 -2.02 -8.50 -3.21
C ASP A 522 -0.98 -7.44 -2.86
N THR A 523 -0.23 -7.00 -3.88
CA THR A 523 0.79 -5.96 -3.76
C THR A 523 0.57 -4.84 -4.77
N VAL A 524 0.39 -3.61 -4.29
CA VAL A 524 0.30 -2.39 -5.12
C VAL A 524 1.48 -1.46 -4.85
N ASN A 525 2.34 -1.26 -5.85
CA ASN A 525 3.51 -0.39 -5.78
C ASN A 525 3.35 0.86 -6.65
N ILE A 526 3.33 2.04 -6.05
CA ILE A 526 3.24 3.34 -6.73
C ILE A 526 4.57 4.09 -6.54
N LYS A 527 5.38 4.21 -7.60
CA LYS A 527 6.75 4.75 -7.53
C LYS A 527 7.01 5.88 -8.52
N GLY A 528 7.40 7.07 -8.04
CA GLY A 528 7.67 8.22 -8.93
C GLY A 528 6.45 8.69 -9.73
N SER A 529 5.24 8.34 -9.29
CA SER A 529 4.00 8.45 -10.08
C SER A 529 3.05 9.51 -9.52
N VAL A 530 2.07 9.89 -10.33
CA VAL A 530 0.97 10.79 -9.94
C VAL A 530 -0.35 10.06 -10.11
N ILE A 531 -1.08 9.86 -9.01
CA ILE A 531 -2.42 9.28 -8.98
C ILE A 531 -3.40 10.35 -8.48
N GLU A 532 -4.43 10.66 -9.26
CA GLU A 532 -5.36 11.72 -8.88
C GLU A 532 -6.80 11.56 -9.37
N ASN A 533 -7.72 12.16 -8.60
CA ASN A 533 -9.15 12.28 -8.92
C ASN A 533 -9.89 10.93 -9.04
N ILE A 534 -9.49 9.95 -8.25
CA ILE A 534 -10.12 8.63 -8.14
C ILE A 534 -10.91 8.60 -6.82
N SER A 535 -11.92 9.46 -6.72
CA SER A 535 -12.70 9.68 -5.49
C SER A 535 -14.17 9.96 -5.82
N ASP A 536 -14.99 8.91 -5.86
CA ASP A 536 -16.46 8.90 -5.82
C ASP A 536 -16.95 7.47 -5.53
N ASN A 537 -18.25 7.24 -5.36
CA ASN A 537 -18.81 5.92 -5.00
C ASN A 537 -18.38 4.76 -5.92
N GLU A 538 -17.99 5.02 -7.17
CA GLU A 538 -17.49 3.98 -8.08
C GLU A 538 -15.95 4.03 -8.22
N LYS A 539 -15.32 5.15 -7.85
CA LYS A 539 -13.89 5.45 -7.96
C LYS A 539 -13.14 5.35 -6.65
N LYS A 540 -12.36 4.27 -6.56
CA LYS A 540 -11.40 4.00 -5.50
C LYS A 540 -10.22 3.19 -6.01
N ILE A 541 -9.17 3.15 -5.21
CA ILE A 541 -8.17 2.08 -5.22
C ILE A 541 -8.63 1.05 -4.18
N ASP A 542 -8.86 -0.18 -4.60
CA ASP A 542 -9.53 -1.22 -3.81
C ASP A 542 -8.67 -2.49 -3.76
N LEU A 543 -8.00 -2.75 -2.65
CA LEU A 543 -7.11 -3.92 -2.56
C LEU A 543 -7.94 -5.20 -2.43
N GLY A 544 -8.96 -5.20 -1.56
CA GLY A 544 -10.06 -6.15 -1.62
C GLY A 544 -10.06 -7.08 -0.41
N GLY A 545 -9.59 -8.33 -0.52
CA GLY A 545 -9.54 -9.21 0.64
C GLY A 545 -8.38 -10.18 0.62
N GLY A 546 -7.68 -10.28 1.75
CA GLY A 546 -6.43 -10.98 1.97
C GLY A 546 -5.47 -10.06 2.73
N ASP A 547 -4.25 -10.52 3.03
CA ASP A 547 -3.26 -9.67 3.70
C ASP A 547 -2.52 -8.82 2.65
N ASP A 548 -3.06 -7.66 2.31
CA ASP A 548 -2.60 -6.84 1.19
C ASP A 548 -1.46 -5.88 1.56
N THR A 549 -0.68 -5.44 0.57
CA THR A 549 0.37 -4.43 0.75
C THR A 549 0.30 -3.34 -0.31
N MET A 550 0.05 -2.10 0.10
CA MET A 550 0.21 -0.92 -0.75
C MET A 550 1.44 -0.10 -0.36
N THR A 551 2.27 0.27 -1.33
CA THR A 551 3.41 1.16 -1.14
C THR A 551 3.33 2.38 -2.06
N ILE A 552 3.32 3.57 -1.46
CA ILE A 552 3.42 4.87 -2.14
C ILE A 552 4.82 5.43 -1.88
N GLU A 553 5.67 5.40 -2.90
CA GLU A 553 7.06 5.83 -2.82
C GLU A 553 7.38 6.96 -3.82
N ASN A 554 7.94 8.07 -3.33
CA ASN A 554 8.30 9.25 -4.13
C ASN A 554 7.20 9.68 -5.12
N SER A 555 5.94 9.59 -4.69
CA SER A 555 4.76 9.74 -5.55
C SER A 555 3.79 10.78 -4.98
N THR A 556 2.96 11.35 -5.85
CA THR A 556 1.84 12.20 -5.44
C THR A 556 0.53 11.43 -5.59
N VAL A 557 -0.21 11.27 -4.50
CA VAL A 557 -1.58 10.71 -4.51
C VAL A 557 -2.53 11.78 -3.99
N ARG A 558 -3.54 12.18 -4.75
CA ARG A 558 -4.46 13.25 -4.30
C ARG A 558 -5.89 13.12 -4.80
N ASN A 559 -6.84 13.58 -4.00
CA ASN A 559 -8.28 13.47 -4.31
C ASN A 559 -8.62 12.01 -4.67
N THR A 560 -8.33 11.09 -3.76
CA THR A 560 -8.41 9.64 -4.01
C THR A 560 -8.97 8.94 -2.77
N GLU A 561 -9.80 7.92 -2.97
CA GLU A 561 -10.22 6.99 -1.92
C GLU A 561 -9.42 5.69 -2.05
N ILE A 562 -8.91 5.19 -0.93
CA ILE A 562 -8.18 3.93 -0.82
C ILE A 562 -8.97 3.04 0.14
N TYR A 563 -9.28 1.82 -0.28
CA TYR A 563 -9.90 0.78 0.54
C TYR A 563 -8.93 -0.39 0.60
N THR A 564 -8.50 -0.78 1.80
CA THR A 564 -7.62 -1.95 1.95
C THR A 564 -8.45 -3.23 2.00
N GLY A 565 -9.57 -3.20 2.73
CA GLY A 565 -10.50 -4.32 2.78
C GLY A 565 -10.15 -5.33 3.86
N ALA A 566 -10.48 -6.61 3.66
CA ALA A 566 -10.46 -7.58 4.76
C ALA A 566 -9.12 -8.32 4.83
N GLY A 567 -8.41 -8.26 5.95
CA GLY A 567 -7.15 -8.95 6.21
C GLY A 567 -6.16 -8.06 6.95
N ASN A 568 -4.95 -8.56 7.23
CA ASN A 568 -3.92 -7.79 7.94
C ASN A 568 -3.13 -6.94 6.94
N ASP A 569 -3.73 -5.83 6.52
CA ASP A 569 -3.20 -5.02 5.43
C ASP A 569 -2.02 -4.13 5.86
N THR A 570 -1.12 -3.85 4.92
CA THR A 570 0.01 -2.94 5.12
C THR A 570 -0.02 -1.75 4.15
N LEU A 571 -0.10 -0.54 4.67
CA LEU A 571 0.05 0.71 3.91
C LEU A 571 1.39 1.39 4.22
N ASN A 572 2.27 1.47 3.22
CA ASN A 572 3.55 2.16 3.29
C ASN A 572 3.51 3.47 2.52
N ILE A 573 3.76 4.61 3.17
CA ILE A 573 3.92 5.92 2.55
C ILE A 573 5.35 6.42 2.81
N ILE A 574 6.22 6.27 1.82
CA ILE A 574 7.67 6.42 1.98
C ILE A 574 8.18 7.53 1.05
N GLY A 575 8.88 8.52 1.60
CA GLY A 575 9.54 9.57 0.83
C GLY A 575 11.06 9.57 0.94
N ASP A 576 11.66 10.46 0.16
CA ASP A 576 13.10 10.70 0.16
C ASP A 576 13.53 11.31 1.50
N SER A 577 14.56 10.72 2.12
CA SER A 577 15.11 11.16 3.39
C SER A 577 15.58 12.62 3.42
N ASN A 578 15.87 13.21 2.26
CA ASN A 578 16.34 14.59 2.13
C ASN A 578 15.25 15.55 1.64
N ASP A 579 14.11 15.04 1.17
CA ASP A 579 13.06 15.86 0.57
C ASP A 579 11.68 15.19 0.74
N LYS A 580 11.00 15.57 1.83
CA LYS A 580 9.66 15.06 2.16
C LYS A 580 8.60 15.40 1.10
N SER A 581 8.84 16.42 0.27
CA SER A 581 7.88 16.88 -0.72
C SER A 581 7.73 15.94 -1.92
N LYS A 582 8.65 14.97 -2.08
CA LYS A 582 8.58 13.97 -3.14
C LYS A 582 7.47 12.95 -2.94
N THR A 583 7.11 12.64 -1.69
CA THR A 583 5.95 11.80 -1.38
C THR A 583 4.87 12.66 -0.74
N ARG A 584 3.81 12.91 -1.51
CA ARG A 584 2.76 13.85 -1.13
C ARG A 584 1.39 13.21 -1.26
N VAL A 585 0.67 13.11 -0.14
CA VAL A 585 -0.68 12.52 -0.09
C VAL A 585 -1.65 13.61 0.35
N GLU A 586 -2.62 13.97 -0.51
CA GLU A 586 -3.49 15.15 -0.30
C GLU A 586 -4.97 14.88 -0.56
N ASN A 587 -5.86 15.20 0.37
CA ASN A 587 -7.30 14.91 0.25
C ASN A 587 -7.54 13.43 -0.06
N VAL A 588 -7.00 12.56 0.80
CA VAL A 588 -7.11 11.10 0.65
C VAL A 588 -7.81 10.53 1.87
N ASN A 589 -8.83 9.72 1.63
CA ASN A 589 -9.43 8.90 2.67
C ASN A 589 -8.93 7.47 2.49
N VAL A 590 -8.37 6.90 3.54
CA VAL A 590 -8.00 5.50 3.63
C VAL A 590 -8.99 4.84 4.57
N GLU A 591 -9.85 4.01 4.00
CA GLU A 591 -10.72 3.12 4.76
C GLU A 591 -9.96 1.80 4.92
N LEU A 592 -9.51 1.58 6.14
CA LEU A 592 -8.90 0.34 6.60
C LEU A 592 -10.08 -0.60 6.86
N GLY A 593 -10.07 -1.80 6.31
CA GLY A 593 -11.17 -2.74 6.50
C GLY A 593 -11.04 -3.49 7.82
N THR A 594 -11.22 -4.80 7.79
CA THR A 594 -11.27 -5.66 8.99
C THR A 594 -9.95 -6.40 9.17
N GLY A 595 -9.32 -6.39 10.34
CA GLY A 595 -8.05 -7.07 10.56
C GLY A 595 -7.10 -6.35 11.51
N GLY A 596 -5.80 -6.70 11.44
CA GLY A 596 -4.73 -6.04 12.18
C GLY A 596 -3.78 -5.29 11.25
N GLU A 597 -4.03 -4.02 11.04
CA GLU A 597 -3.49 -3.24 9.94
C GLU A 597 -2.19 -2.56 10.34
N THR A 598 -1.28 -2.42 9.38
CA THR A 598 0.01 -1.76 9.59
C THR A 598 0.16 -0.55 8.67
N ILE A 599 0.28 0.63 9.26
CA ILE A 599 0.50 1.88 8.53
C ILE A 599 1.90 2.40 8.84
N ASN A 600 2.75 2.53 7.82
CA ASN A 600 4.10 3.07 7.94
C ASN A 600 4.24 4.35 7.13
N ILE A 601 4.48 5.49 7.78
CA ILE A 601 4.65 6.79 7.13
C ILE A 601 6.03 7.33 7.45
N LYS A 602 6.87 7.54 6.42
CA LYS A 602 8.26 7.95 6.62
C LYS A 602 8.71 8.98 5.60
N ASN A 603 9.27 10.09 6.07
CA ASN A 603 9.77 11.17 5.23
C ASN A 603 8.74 11.69 4.22
N ALA A 604 7.46 11.81 4.60
CA ALA A 604 6.38 12.18 3.68
C ALA A 604 5.68 13.47 4.12
N THR A 605 4.94 14.07 3.18
CA THR A 605 4.01 15.19 3.45
C THR A 605 2.58 14.73 3.24
N LEU A 606 1.77 14.77 4.30
CA LEU A 606 0.33 14.46 4.25
C LEU A 606 -0.48 15.73 4.53
N ASN A 607 -1.54 15.94 3.75
CA ASN A 607 -2.43 17.10 3.91
C ASN A 607 -3.89 16.71 3.71
N ASN A 608 -4.73 16.87 4.73
CA ASN A 608 -6.13 16.45 4.69
C ASN A 608 -6.27 14.95 4.38
N VAL A 609 -5.72 14.11 5.26
CA VAL A 609 -5.68 12.64 5.08
C VAL A 609 -6.34 11.97 6.27
N GLY A 610 -7.38 11.18 6.01
CA GLY A 610 -8.02 10.33 7.01
C GLY A 610 -7.58 8.89 6.85
N MET A 611 -7.26 8.22 7.95
CA MET A 611 -7.02 6.78 8.02
C MET A 611 -7.89 6.23 9.15
N ASP A 612 -8.87 5.40 8.77
CA ASP A 612 -10.00 5.03 9.61
C ASP A 612 -10.27 3.52 9.51
N THR A 613 -10.32 2.81 10.63
CA THR A 613 -10.78 1.42 10.72
C THR A 613 -12.29 1.36 10.95
N ASP A 614 -12.92 0.21 10.77
CA ASP A 614 -14.38 0.08 10.79
C ASP A 614 -15.02 -0.01 12.21
N ASN A 615 -14.27 0.37 13.26
CA ASN A 615 -14.66 0.27 14.68
C ASN A 615 -15.11 -1.14 15.11
N VAL A 616 -14.69 -2.18 14.38
CA VAL A 616 -14.87 -3.57 14.80
C VAL A 616 -13.62 -4.01 15.57
N ALA A 617 -13.80 -4.91 16.54
CA ALA A 617 -12.68 -5.57 17.21
C ALA A 617 -12.30 -6.82 16.40
N ASP A 618 -11.36 -6.69 15.48
CA ASP A 618 -10.94 -7.72 14.53
C ASP A 618 -9.43 -7.84 14.29
N GLY A 619 -8.61 -7.02 14.95
CA GLY A 619 -7.16 -7.17 14.97
C GLY A 619 -6.40 -5.94 15.47
N LYS A 620 -5.14 -6.15 15.84
CA LYS A 620 -4.31 -5.09 16.43
C LYS A 620 -3.74 -4.20 15.33
N THR A 621 -4.17 -2.96 15.28
CA THR A 621 -3.69 -1.96 14.34
C THR A 621 -2.44 -1.25 14.86
N LYS A 622 -1.48 -1.03 13.96
CA LYS A 622 -0.22 -0.36 14.24
C LYS A 622 0.03 0.79 13.26
N VAL A 623 0.25 1.99 13.80
CA VAL A 623 0.58 3.18 13.03
C VAL A 623 1.96 3.71 13.45
N ASP A 624 2.92 3.67 12.54
CA ASP A 624 4.27 4.23 12.74
C ASP A 624 4.50 5.42 11.80
N VAL A 625 4.69 6.61 12.37
CA VAL A 625 5.02 7.84 11.64
C VAL A 625 6.40 8.34 12.05
N GLU A 626 7.31 8.50 11.10
CA GLU A 626 8.66 9.00 11.32
C GLU A 626 9.03 10.15 10.37
N ASN A 627 9.64 11.21 10.91
CA ASN A 627 10.23 12.31 10.14
C ASN A 627 9.30 12.88 9.06
N SER A 628 8.01 13.05 9.36
CA SER A 628 7.00 13.46 8.38
C SER A 628 6.38 14.82 8.73
N ASP A 629 5.73 15.43 7.74
CA ASP A 629 4.99 16.69 7.90
C ASP A 629 3.50 16.43 7.64
N LEU A 630 2.69 16.51 8.69
CA LEU A 630 1.27 16.18 8.66
C LEU A 630 0.45 17.46 8.86
N THR A 631 -0.50 17.72 7.97
CA THR A 631 -1.49 18.79 8.13
C THR A 631 -2.89 18.21 8.01
N ASP A 632 -3.77 18.51 8.95
CA ASP A 632 -5.16 18.00 8.93
C ASP A 632 -5.20 16.47 8.67
N THR A 633 -4.39 15.69 9.41
CA THR A 633 -4.24 14.23 9.26
C THR A 633 -4.80 13.50 10.49
N LYS A 634 -5.56 12.43 10.26
CA LYS A 634 -6.24 11.62 11.28
C LYS A 634 -5.77 10.17 11.22
N PHE A 635 -5.53 9.59 12.39
CA PHE A 635 -5.33 8.16 12.60
C PHE A 635 -6.40 7.67 13.59
N TRP A 636 -7.20 6.69 13.18
CA TRP A 636 -8.20 6.01 14.01
C TRP A 636 -8.04 4.51 13.84
N THR A 637 -7.71 3.80 14.93
CA THR A 637 -7.25 2.40 14.87
C THR A 637 -8.27 1.35 15.27
N GLY A 638 -9.40 1.71 15.88
CA GLY A 638 -10.51 0.77 16.14
C GLY A 638 -10.64 0.48 17.62
N ASN A 639 -11.06 -0.74 17.98
CA ASN A 639 -11.45 -1.19 19.34
C ASN A 639 -10.51 -2.23 19.98
N ASP A 640 -9.37 -2.52 19.35
CA ASP A 640 -8.39 -3.54 19.75
C ASP A 640 -7.20 -2.92 20.49
N ASN A 641 -6.27 -3.75 20.98
CA ASN A 641 -5.04 -3.25 21.61
C ASN A 641 -4.06 -2.72 20.54
N ASP A 642 -4.18 -1.45 20.23
CA ASP A 642 -3.51 -0.77 19.13
C ASP A 642 -2.26 -0.02 19.57
N THR A 643 -1.47 0.41 18.59
CA THR A 643 -0.28 1.22 18.85
C THR A 643 -0.11 2.31 17.80
N ILE A 644 -0.06 3.57 18.26
CA ILE A 644 0.25 4.71 17.41
C ILE A 644 1.55 5.37 17.88
N THR A 645 2.56 5.38 17.02
CA THR A 645 3.86 6.02 17.29
C THR A 645 4.11 7.16 16.31
N ILE A 646 4.21 8.38 16.83
CA ILE A 646 4.58 9.60 16.10
C ILE A 646 5.97 10.05 16.55
N LYS A 647 6.94 10.03 15.64
CA LYS A 647 8.35 10.29 15.93
C LYS A 647 8.97 11.30 14.97
N ASP A 648 9.76 12.24 15.51
CA ASP A 648 10.50 13.26 14.76
C ASP A 648 9.60 14.03 13.75
N THR A 649 8.32 14.18 14.06
CA THR A 649 7.26 14.57 13.12
C THR A 649 6.62 15.90 13.51
N THR A 650 6.25 16.70 12.51
CA THR A 650 5.43 17.90 12.73
C THR A 650 4.00 17.61 12.31
N MET A 651 3.04 17.83 13.21
CA MET A 651 1.62 17.70 12.95
C MET A 651 0.91 19.03 13.25
N LYS A 652 0.07 19.49 12.32
CA LYS A 652 -0.64 20.76 12.42
C LYS A 652 -2.12 20.61 12.08
N THR A 653 -2.98 21.08 12.96
CA THR A 653 -4.43 21.15 12.73
C THR A 653 -4.82 22.57 12.37
N THR A 654 -5.36 22.79 11.17
CA THR A 654 -5.76 24.13 10.69
C THR A 654 -7.27 24.32 10.63
N THR A 655 -8.01 23.24 10.48
CA THR A 655 -9.47 23.24 10.40
C THR A 655 -10.11 23.04 11.77
N TYR A 656 -11.20 23.76 12.06
CA TYR A 656 -12.01 23.58 13.29
C TYR A 656 -13.21 22.68 12.99
N ASP A 657 -12.92 21.48 12.50
CA ASP A 657 -13.87 20.39 12.55
C ASP A 657 -13.28 19.34 13.49
N GLN A 658 -14.09 18.84 14.43
CA GLN A 658 -13.66 17.96 15.52
C GLN A 658 -13.16 16.58 15.02
N THR A 659 -13.07 16.41 13.70
CA THR A 659 -12.92 15.15 12.98
C THR A 659 -11.62 15.03 12.18
N PHE A 660 -10.90 16.12 11.86
CA PHE A 660 -9.84 16.09 10.84
C PHE A 660 -8.38 16.10 11.34
N SER A 661 -8.12 16.20 12.65
CA SER A 661 -6.79 15.86 13.19
C SER A 661 -6.89 15.26 14.57
N ALA A 662 -6.80 13.94 14.60
CA ALA A 662 -6.84 13.16 15.81
C ALA A 662 -5.80 12.04 15.71
N ILE A 663 -5.14 11.80 16.83
CA ILE A 663 -4.54 10.51 17.14
C ILE A 663 -5.56 9.83 18.03
N ARG A 664 -6.16 8.75 17.54
CA ARG A 664 -7.25 8.07 18.23
C ARG A 664 -7.05 6.56 18.15
N ALA A 665 -6.82 5.96 19.29
CA ALA A 665 -7.06 4.55 19.51
C ALA A 665 -8.31 4.47 20.42
N GLU A 666 -9.24 3.55 20.18
CA GLU A 666 -10.44 3.40 21.02
C GLU A 666 -10.44 2.00 21.64
N GLY A 667 -10.98 1.84 22.85
CA GLY A 667 -11.06 0.51 23.48
C GLY A 667 -9.72 -0.22 23.58
N GLY A 668 -9.74 -1.51 23.93
CA GLY A 668 -8.51 -2.29 24.08
C GLY A 668 -7.54 -1.74 25.15
N ASP A 669 -6.33 -2.29 25.25
CA ASP A 669 -5.25 -1.63 26.03
C ASP A 669 -4.28 -0.97 25.04
N ASP A 670 -4.41 0.35 24.86
CA ASP A 670 -3.77 1.08 23.78
C ASP A 670 -2.44 1.72 24.19
N THR A 671 -1.57 1.93 23.19
CA THR A 671 -0.32 2.66 23.40
C THR A 671 -0.11 3.76 22.37
N VAL A 672 -0.09 5.01 22.83
CA VAL A 672 0.24 6.18 22.01
C VAL A 672 1.59 6.76 22.41
N ASN A 673 2.53 6.84 21.46
CA ASN A 673 3.87 7.39 21.66
C ASN A 673 4.08 8.63 20.79
N ILE A 674 4.41 9.78 21.40
CA ILE A 674 4.72 11.04 20.71
C ILE A 674 6.13 11.48 21.11
N ILE A 675 7.09 11.27 20.22
CA ILE A 675 8.53 11.35 20.51
C ILE A 675 9.20 12.40 19.62
N ASN A 676 9.94 13.34 20.19
CA ASN A 676 10.67 14.40 19.47
C ASN A 676 9.80 15.16 18.45
N SER A 677 8.50 15.28 18.71
CA SER A 677 7.51 15.72 17.72
C SER A 677 6.86 17.03 18.13
N THR A 678 6.36 17.77 17.15
CA THR A 678 5.67 19.05 17.37
C THR A 678 4.25 18.97 16.86
N LEU A 679 3.28 18.98 17.77
CA LEU A 679 1.84 18.97 17.50
C LEU A 679 1.28 20.37 17.81
N THR A 680 0.61 20.99 16.84
CA THR A 680 0.09 22.37 16.98
C THR A 680 -1.32 22.53 16.45
N GLY A 681 -2.05 23.48 17.04
CA GLY A 681 -3.45 23.71 16.71
C GLY A 681 -4.35 22.78 17.51
N LYS A 682 -5.62 22.70 17.12
CA LYS A 682 -6.67 22.02 17.90
C LYS A 682 -6.66 20.49 17.76
N THR A 683 -5.48 19.88 17.82
CA THR A 683 -5.28 18.43 17.76
C THR A 683 -5.96 17.75 18.95
N ARG A 684 -6.54 16.56 18.74
CA ARG A 684 -7.02 15.66 19.80
C ARG A 684 -6.09 14.45 19.88
N ILE A 685 -5.75 14.04 21.10
CA ILE A 685 -4.96 12.84 21.39
C ILE A 685 -5.82 12.00 22.31
N GLU A 686 -6.23 10.83 21.84
CA GLU A 686 -7.18 9.93 22.50
C GLU A 686 -6.59 8.53 22.45
N THR A 687 -6.46 7.88 23.61
CA THR A 687 -6.24 6.44 23.69
C THR A 687 -7.54 5.67 23.92
N ASP A 688 -8.64 6.37 24.23
CA ASP A 688 -9.96 5.76 24.35
C ASP A 688 -11.07 6.65 23.79
N SER A 689 -12.26 6.07 23.63
CA SER A 689 -13.42 6.74 23.07
C SER A 689 -14.09 7.69 24.07
N TYR A 690 -13.90 8.98 23.85
CA TYR A 690 -14.65 10.06 24.55
C TYR A 690 -16.19 9.93 24.46
N ARG A 691 -16.74 9.05 23.61
CA ARG A 691 -18.20 8.89 23.41
C ARG A 691 -18.75 7.52 23.75
N ASP A 692 -17.91 6.51 23.98
CA ASP A 692 -18.35 5.13 24.18
C ASP A 692 -17.78 4.52 25.47
N PHE A 693 -18.49 4.76 26.58
CA PHE A 693 -18.13 4.28 27.93
C PHE A 693 -18.29 2.76 28.13
N ALA A 694 -18.50 1.98 27.07
CA ALA A 694 -18.69 0.53 27.14
C ALA A 694 -17.41 -0.26 26.88
N ASN A 695 -16.44 0.34 26.20
CA ASN A 695 -15.10 -0.20 26.02
C ASN A 695 -14.18 0.48 27.04
N THR A 696 -13.49 -0.33 27.84
CA THR A 696 -12.62 0.12 28.93
C THR A 696 -11.25 -0.50 28.72
N GLY A 697 -10.20 0.29 28.85
CA GLY A 697 -8.84 -0.04 28.46
C GLY A 697 -7.80 0.48 29.44
N ASN A 698 -6.73 -0.28 29.70
CA ASN A 698 -5.61 0.25 30.49
C ASN A 698 -4.56 0.84 29.56
N ASP A 699 -4.65 2.13 29.31
CA ASP A 699 -3.91 2.76 28.23
C ASP A 699 -2.57 3.34 28.66
N THR A 700 -1.69 3.52 27.68
CA THR A 700 -0.40 4.18 27.88
C THR A 700 -0.19 5.32 26.89
N LEU A 701 -0.12 6.55 27.40
CA LEU A 701 0.27 7.73 26.64
C LEU A 701 1.68 8.20 27.01
N ASN A 702 2.60 8.17 26.05
CA ASN A 702 3.97 8.66 26.21
C ASN A 702 4.22 9.90 25.37
N ILE A 703 4.50 11.04 26.00
CA ILE A 703 4.90 12.29 25.35
C ILE A 703 6.35 12.60 25.76
N ILE A 704 7.29 12.40 24.85
CA ILE A 704 8.73 12.43 25.13
C ILE A 704 9.44 13.44 24.23
N ASN A 705 10.13 14.41 24.81
CA ASN A 705 10.85 15.49 24.10
C ASN A 705 10.00 16.22 23.05
N SER A 706 8.69 16.34 23.30
CA SER A 706 7.72 16.80 22.31
C SER A 706 7.09 18.13 22.71
N THR A 707 6.62 18.89 21.73
CA THR A 707 5.85 20.11 21.95
C THR A 707 4.41 19.87 21.53
N ILE A 708 3.46 20.05 22.44
CA ILE A 708 2.02 20.02 22.18
C ILE A 708 1.45 21.40 22.51
N LYS A 709 0.91 22.09 21.51
CA LYS A 709 0.46 23.47 21.66
C LYS A 709 -0.93 23.71 21.09
N ASP A 710 -1.77 24.38 21.88
CA ASP A 710 -3.15 24.75 21.54
C ASP A 710 -4.05 23.53 21.26
N ALA A 711 -3.64 22.34 21.72
CA ALA A 711 -4.38 21.10 21.56
C ALA A 711 -5.70 21.15 22.32
N HIS A 712 -6.72 20.51 21.76
CA HIS A 712 -8.06 20.60 22.30
C HIS A 712 -8.28 19.67 23.48
N LEU A 713 -7.77 18.45 23.41
CA LEU A 713 -7.99 17.42 24.43
C LEU A 713 -6.85 16.39 24.36
N ILE A 714 -6.39 15.97 25.53
CA ILE A 714 -5.65 14.72 25.73
C ILE A 714 -6.53 13.87 26.65
N TYR A 715 -6.89 12.67 26.21
CA TYR A 715 -7.88 11.83 26.88
C TYR A 715 -7.43 10.38 26.89
N THR A 716 -7.51 9.71 28.04
CA THR A 716 -7.23 8.28 28.16
C THR A 716 -8.43 7.43 28.54
N GLY A 717 -9.53 8.02 29.00
CA GLY A 717 -10.79 7.30 29.15
C GLY A 717 -10.92 6.52 30.45
N LEU A 718 -11.57 5.36 30.40
CA LEU A 718 -11.84 4.55 31.59
C LEU A 718 -10.85 3.38 31.67
N GLY A 719 -10.21 3.21 32.81
CA GLY A 719 -9.26 2.13 33.08
C GLY A 719 -8.06 2.62 33.87
N ASP A 720 -7.15 1.73 34.24
CA ASP A 720 -5.96 2.10 35.01
C ASP A 720 -4.87 2.66 34.05
N ASP A 721 -4.94 3.95 33.74
CA ASP A 721 -4.16 4.55 32.67
C ASP A 721 -2.79 5.06 33.11
N VAL A 722 -1.87 5.13 32.15
CA VAL A 722 -0.50 5.64 32.35
C VAL A 722 -0.18 6.78 31.41
N VAL A 723 -0.04 7.99 31.96
CA VAL A 723 0.41 9.19 31.21
C VAL A 723 1.83 9.58 31.60
N ASN A 724 2.77 9.46 30.66
CA ASN A 724 4.17 9.85 30.82
C ASN A 724 4.51 11.08 29.98
N ILE A 725 4.79 12.22 30.62
CA ILE A 725 5.24 13.45 29.97
C ILE A 725 6.69 13.70 30.38
N LYS A 726 7.65 13.43 29.51
CA LYS A 726 9.08 13.41 29.87
C LYS A 726 9.93 14.25 28.93
N GLY A 727 10.83 15.07 29.46
CA GLY A 727 11.84 15.82 28.69
C GLY A 727 13.27 15.36 28.98
N ASP A 728 14.19 15.67 28.08
CA ASP A 728 15.63 15.47 28.28
C ASP A 728 16.15 16.50 29.29
N LYS A 729 16.82 16.01 30.33
CA LYS A 729 17.45 16.80 31.38
C LYS A 729 18.54 17.73 30.84
N ALA A 730 19.14 17.43 29.68
CA ALA A 730 20.20 18.24 29.08
C ALA A 730 19.68 19.50 28.38
N ASP A 731 18.43 19.49 27.89
CA ASP A 731 17.85 20.59 27.14
C ASP A 731 16.81 21.33 27.99
N ARG A 732 17.09 22.58 28.35
CA ARG A 732 16.18 23.40 29.18
C ARG A 732 14.94 23.88 28.41
N SER A 733 14.84 23.55 27.12
CA SER A 733 13.61 23.61 26.31
C SER A 733 12.92 22.24 26.17
N GLY A 734 12.94 21.43 27.23
CA GLY A 734 12.31 20.11 27.28
C GLY A 734 10.81 20.11 26.91
N THR A 735 10.19 18.92 27.01
CA THR A 735 8.78 18.70 26.64
C THR A 735 7.87 19.82 27.13
N LEU A 736 7.12 20.40 26.19
CA LEU A 736 6.25 21.56 26.43
C LEU A 736 4.82 21.19 26.07
N ILE A 737 3.91 21.31 27.04
CA ILE A 737 2.47 21.25 26.82
C ILE A 737 1.91 22.64 27.15
N GLU A 738 1.36 23.32 26.15
CA GLU A 738 0.93 24.72 26.27
C GLU A 738 -0.49 24.93 25.73
N ASN A 739 -1.33 25.61 26.51
CA ASN A 739 -2.72 25.93 26.17
C ASN A 739 -3.55 24.71 25.76
N VAL A 740 -3.28 23.57 26.41
CA VAL A 740 -4.11 22.37 26.26
C VAL A 740 -5.30 22.50 27.21
N ASN A 741 -6.51 22.36 26.67
CA ASN A 741 -7.73 22.61 27.43
C ASN A 741 -7.85 21.68 28.66
N LYS A 742 -7.59 20.38 28.46
CA LYS A 742 -7.67 19.35 29.49
C LYS A 742 -6.77 18.16 29.10
N ILE A 743 -6.07 17.61 30.10
CA ILE A 743 -5.60 16.23 30.14
C ILE A 743 -6.54 15.49 31.09
N ASP A 744 -7.18 14.45 30.61
CA ASP A 744 -8.33 13.80 31.25
C ASP A 744 -8.14 12.29 31.26
N MET A 745 -8.11 11.70 32.45
CA MET A 745 -7.95 10.25 32.65
C MET A 745 -9.24 9.60 33.21
N GLU A 746 -10.34 10.38 33.30
CA GLU A 746 -11.70 10.02 33.77
C GLU A 746 -11.87 9.10 34.98
N GLY A 747 -11.47 7.83 34.95
CA GLY A 747 -11.50 6.97 36.13
C GLY A 747 -10.87 5.59 35.95
N GLY A 748 -10.47 4.99 37.07
CA GLY A 748 -9.49 3.93 37.19
C GLY A 748 -8.36 4.40 38.12
N ASP A 749 -7.47 3.51 38.55
CA ASP A 749 -6.35 3.88 39.42
C ASP A 749 -5.19 4.44 38.55
N ASP A 750 -5.27 5.72 38.19
CA ASP A 750 -4.43 6.31 37.15
C ASP A 750 -3.03 6.70 37.62
N LYS A 751 -2.11 6.79 36.66
CA LYS A 751 -0.75 7.24 36.92
C LYS A 751 -0.25 8.26 35.90
N MET A 752 -0.13 9.50 36.35
CA MET A 752 0.57 10.55 35.63
C MET A 752 1.99 10.78 36.15
N THR A 753 2.96 10.86 35.25
CA THR A 753 4.34 11.31 35.56
C THR A 753 4.77 12.41 34.60
N VAL A 754 5.04 13.60 35.15
CA VAL A 754 5.62 14.74 34.45
C VAL A 754 7.06 14.93 34.94
N GLU A 755 8.03 14.75 34.05
CA GLU A 755 9.46 14.81 34.39
C GLU A 755 10.26 15.69 33.43
N ASN A 756 11.01 16.67 33.95
CA ASN A 756 11.80 17.63 33.15
C ASN A 756 10.98 18.31 32.02
N ALA A 757 9.70 18.59 32.28
CA ALA A 757 8.75 19.12 31.31
C ALA A 757 8.07 20.40 31.83
N THR A 758 7.53 21.21 30.92
CA THR A 758 6.77 22.43 31.23
C THR A 758 5.33 22.28 30.78
N LEU A 759 4.39 22.50 31.69
CA LEU A 759 2.95 22.57 31.45
C LEU A 759 2.50 24.01 31.70
N ARG A 760 2.00 24.69 30.66
CA ARG A 760 1.57 26.09 30.71
C ARG A 760 0.10 26.23 30.30
N ASN A 761 -0.73 26.78 31.18
CA ASN A 761 -2.18 26.85 31.03
C ASN A 761 -2.80 25.49 30.69
N VAL A 762 -2.50 24.47 31.50
CA VAL A 762 -2.96 23.08 31.29
C VAL A 762 -3.76 22.62 32.49
N LYS A 763 -4.95 22.07 32.25
CA LYS A 763 -5.79 21.47 33.28
C LYS A 763 -5.57 19.95 33.29
N ILE A 764 -5.23 19.38 34.44
CA ILE A 764 -5.08 17.93 34.62
C ILE A 764 -6.22 17.44 35.50
N TYR A 765 -6.87 16.37 35.07
CA TYR A 765 -7.89 15.66 35.84
C TYR A 765 -7.54 14.18 35.78
N ALA A 766 -7.35 13.56 36.94
CA ALA A 766 -7.16 12.13 37.02
C ALA A 766 -8.53 11.45 36.94
N GLY A 767 -9.37 11.51 37.97
CA GLY A 767 -10.71 11.01 37.83
C GLY A 767 -11.28 10.41 39.10
N ALA A 768 -11.97 9.29 38.96
CA ALA A 768 -12.34 8.44 40.07
C ALA A 768 -11.39 7.25 40.16
N GLY A 769 -10.81 6.96 41.31
CA GLY A 769 -9.83 5.90 41.54
C GLY A 769 -8.74 6.38 42.49
N ASP A 770 -7.89 5.48 42.98
CA ASP A 770 -6.74 5.85 43.82
C ASP A 770 -5.57 6.31 42.91
N ASP A 771 -5.51 7.60 42.59
CA ASP A 771 -4.65 8.13 41.52
C ASP A 771 -3.24 8.51 42.01
N ILE A 772 -2.24 8.42 41.12
CA ILE A 772 -0.85 8.82 41.40
C ILE A 772 -0.35 9.86 40.40
N ILE A 773 -0.12 11.08 40.88
CA ILE A 773 0.41 12.20 40.10
C ILE A 773 1.83 12.56 40.57
N ASN A 774 2.83 12.43 39.68
CA ASN A 774 4.23 12.72 39.98
C ASN A 774 4.74 13.91 39.14
N LEU A 775 5.18 14.98 39.80
CA LEU A 775 5.87 16.14 39.20
C LEU A 775 7.35 16.13 39.62
N ARG A 776 8.26 15.82 38.69
CA ARG A 776 9.71 15.70 38.96
C ARG A 776 10.54 16.66 38.11
N ASN A 777 11.14 17.67 38.73
CA ASN A 777 11.83 18.75 38.01
C ASN A 777 10.95 19.36 36.90
N ALA A 778 9.64 19.39 37.12
CA ALA A 778 8.65 19.89 36.17
C ALA A 778 8.37 21.37 36.44
N THR A 779 7.75 22.06 35.48
CA THR A 779 7.21 23.41 35.67
C THR A 779 5.72 23.40 35.35
N LEU A 780 4.88 23.77 36.32
CA LEU A 780 3.44 24.02 36.13
C LEU A 780 3.20 25.52 36.29
N GLU A 781 2.79 26.21 35.22
CA GLU A 781 2.67 27.66 35.25
C GLU A 781 1.46 28.23 34.51
N GLY A 782 1.05 29.43 34.91
CA GLY A 782 -0.04 30.18 34.29
C GLY A 782 -1.39 29.96 34.97
N SER A 783 -2.25 30.99 34.94
CA SER A 783 -3.53 31.02 35.67
C SER A 783 -4.54 29.99 35.19
N GLY A 784 -4.34 29.40 34.01
CA GLY A 784 -5.19 28.30 33.53
C GLY A 784 -4.75 26.93 34.02
N SER A 785 -3.61 26.82 34.72
CA SER A 785 -3.03 25.56 35.14
C SER A 785 -3.53 25.11 36.50
N PHE A 786 -3.95 23.85 36.59
CA PHE A 786 -4.20 23.17 37.86
C PHE A 786 -4.20 21.65 37.70
N ILE A 787 -4.17 20.97 38.84
CA ILE A 787 -4.31 19.52 38.97
C ILE A 787 -5.54 19.24 39.84
N GLN A 788 -6.39 18.35 39.37
CA GLN A 788 -7.47 17.72 40.13
C GLN A 788 -7.21 16.21 40.11
N ALA A 789 -7.02 15.57 41.26
CA ALA A 789 -6.92 14.10 41.30
C ALA A 789 -8.32 13.51 41.16
N GLY A 790 -9.17 13.60 42.18
CA GLY A 790 -10.62 13.52 42.02
C GLY A 790 -11.28 12.78 43.17
N ALA A 791 -11.74 11.54 42.98
CA ALA A 791 -12.34 10.76 44.05
C ALA A 791 -11.55 9.46 44.26
N GLY A 792 -11.09 9.18 45.48
CA GLY A 792 -10.20 8.07 45.81
C GLY A 792 -9.06 8.55 46.71
N ASN A 793 -8.22 7.65 47.21
CA ASN A 793 -7.09 8.01 48.06
C ASN A 793 -5.87 8.34 47.19
N ASP A 794 -5.76 9.60 46.83
CA ASP A 794 -4.84 10.07 45.80
C ASP A 794 -3.45 10.39 46.35
N ILE A 795 -2.42 10.25 45.51
CA ILE A 795 -1.03 10.57 45.84
C ILE A 795 -0.49 11.60 44.86
N ILE A 796 -0.22 12.81 45.35
CA ILE A 796 0.39 13.91 44.60
C ILE A 796 1.82 14.16 45.09
N ASN A 797 2.82 13.76 44.31
CA ASN A 797 4.24 13.90 44.63
C ASN A 797 4.91 15.00 43.80
N ILE A 798 5.52 15.99 44.46
CA ILE A 798 6.12 17.17 43.82
C ILE A 798 7.56 17.34 44.28
N SER A 799 8.52 16.98 43.44
CA SER A 799 9.95 17.01 43.79
C SER A 799 10.78 17.84 42.82
N GLY A 800 11.47 18.87 43.32
CA GLY A 800 12.36 19.73 42.53
C GLY A 800 11.64 20.56 41.45
N SER A 801 10.31 20.66 41.53
CA SER A 801 9.45 21.26 40.50
C SER A 801 9.15 22.73 40.81
N THR A 802 8.72 23.49 39.80
CA THR A 802 8.25 24.88 39.96
C THR A 802 6.76 24.94 39.68
N ILE A 803 5.98 25.54 40.60
CA ILE A 803 4.54 25.77 40.46
C ILE A 803 4.30 27.25 40.65
N THR A 804 3.85 27.96 39.60
CA THR A 804 3.68 29.41 39.68
C THR A 804 2.41 29.90 39.02
N ASP A 805 1.69 30.76 39.74
CA ASP A 805 0.41 31.33 39.29
C ASP A 805 -0.62 30.27 38.86
N ALA A 806 -0.51 29.03 39.36
CA ALA A 806 -1.47 27.95 39.12
C ALA A 806 -2.69 28.17 40.02
N LYS A 807 -3.69 28.88 39.51
CA LYS A 807 -4.93 29.22 40.23
C LYS A 807 -6.12 29.20 39.27
N ASP A 808 -6.92 28.13 39.25
CA ASP A 808 -8.21 28.13 38.55
C ASP A 808 -9.38 28.32 39.53
N GLY A 809 -9.83 29.57 39.67
CA GLY A 809 -11.07 29.90 40.40
C GLY A 809 -11.15 29.26 41.80
N SER A 810 -12.14 28.38 42.00
CA SER A 810 -12.43 27.65 43.24
C SER A 810 -11.60 26.38 43.47
N ASN A 811 -10.98 25.84 42.40
CA ASN A 811 -10.41 24.49 42.37
C ASN A 811 -8.91 24.45 42.70
N GLY A 812 -8.33 25.56 43.14
CA GLY A 812 -6.91 25.62 43.53
C GLY A 812 -5.93 25.40 42.38
N GLY A 813 -4.64 25.34 42.70
CA GLY A 813 -3.59 24.95 41.73
C GLY A 813 -3.30 23.46 41.76
N ILE A 814 -3.48 22.85 42.93
CA ILE A 814 -3.46 21.42 43.20
C ILE A 814 -4.65 21.14 44.11
N ASN A 815 -5.50 20.20 43.71
CA ASN A 815 -6.63 19.71 44.46
C ASN A 815 -6.61 18.18 44.41
N ALA A 816 -6.58 17.50 45.56
CA ALA A 816 -6.64 16.05 45.57
C ALA A 816 -8.10 15.60 45.38
N GLY A 817 -9.01 15.89 46.31
CA GLY A 817 -10.45 15.81 46.06
C GLY A 817 -11.20 15.09 47.18
N GLU A 818 -11.96 14.03 46.88
CA GLU A 818 -12.59 13.21 47.92
C GLU A 818 -11.73 11.98 48.20
N GLY A 819 -11.43 11.66 49.46
CA GLY A 819 -10.63 10.49 49.86
C GLY A 819 -9.59 10.84 50.92
N ASN A 820 -8.76 9.89 51.33
CA ASN A 820 -7.66 10.17 52.26
C ASN A 820 -6.36 10.35 51.46
N ASP A 821 -6.08 11.59 51.12
CA ASP A 821 -5.10 11.96 50.12
C ASP A 821 -3.72 12.22 50.73
N THR A 822 -2.69 12.08 49.91
CA THR A 822 -1.30 12.39 50.29
C THR A 822 -0.67 13.36 49.30
N ILE A 823 -0.35 14.57 49.78
CA ILE A 823 0.32 15.61 48.99
C ILE A 823 1.72 15.86 49.56
N THR A 824 2.77 15.66 48.76
CA THR A 824 4.17 15.85 49.19
C THR A 824 4.91 16.85 48.31
N LEU A 825 5.52 17.86 48.93
CA LEU A 825 6.45 18.81 48.31
C LEU A 825 7.88 18.60 48.88
N ASP A 826 8.84 18.22 48.04
CA ASP A 826 10.25 17.99 48.42
C ASP A 826 11.26 18.41 47.32
N GLY A 827 12.54 18.14 47.52
CA GLY A 827 13.56 18.11 46.46
C GLY A 827 13.96 19.47 45.91
N GLY A 828 13.69 20.57 46.63
CA GLY A 828 13.94 21.93 46.14
C GLY A 828 12.76 22.53 45.37
N THR A 829 11.55 21.99 45.53
CA THR A 829 10.34 22.53 44.89
C THR A 829 10.12 24.00 45.23
N VAL A 830 9.68 24.79 44.25
CA VAL A 830 9.34 26.21 44.39
C VAL A 830 7.87 26.41 44.01
N MET A 831 7.05 26.86 44.96
CA MET A 831 5.64 27.18 44.75
C MET A 831 5.40 28.67 45.00
N THR A 832 4.84 29.39 44.03
CA THR A 832 4.55 30.83 44.15
C THR A 832 3.14 31.13 43.69
N ASN A 833 2.42 31.98 44.43
CA ASN A 833 1.06 32.41 44.07
C ASN A 833 0.17 31.24 43.62
N SER A 834 0.10 30.17 44.40
CA SER A 834 -0.67 28.97 44.03
C SER A 834 -1.46 28.45 45.25
N LEU A 835 -2.27 27.43 45.06
CA LEU A 835 -3.09 26.85 46.13
C LEU A 835 -2.95 25.33 46.14
N ILE A 836 -2.77 24.74 47.33
CA ILE A 836 -2.97 23.31 47.59
C ILE A 836 -4.25 23.16 48.40
N LYS A 837 -5.08 22.22 47.98
CA LYS A 837 -6.28 21.72 48.66
C LYS A 837 -6.19 20.20 48.70
N ALA A 838 -6.38 19.60 49.88
CA ALA A 838 -6.43 18.15 49.97
C ALA A 838 -7.87 17.68 49.71
N GLY A 839 -8.86 18.23 50.42
CA GLY A 839 -10.26 18.12 50.04
C GLY A 839 -11.07 17.45 51.15
N ALA A 840 -11.86 16.43 50.84
CA ALA A 840 -12.71 15.77 51.82
C ALA A 840 -12.15 14.39 52.19
N GLY A 841 -11.85 14.15 53.46
CA GLY A 841 -11.30 12.91 54.00
C GLY A 841 -10.05 13.19 54.82
N ASN A 842 -9.44 12.17 55.44
CA ASN A 842 -8.34 12.39 56.38
C ASN A 842 -6.99 12.46 55.65
N ASP A 843 -6.57 13.67 55.35
CA ASP A 843 -5.52 13.97 54.41
C ASP A 843 -4.15 14.16 55.06
N THR A 844 -3.10 13.96 54.27
CA THR A 844 -1.71 14.18 54.68
C THR A 844 -0.99 15.11 53.71
N ILE A 845 -0.62 16.30 54.19
CA ILE A 845 0.20 17.27 53.45
C ILE A 845 1.59 17.37 54.08
N SER A 846 2.65 17.19 53.28
CA SER A 846 4.04 17.27 53.73
C SER A 846 4.88 18.22 52.88
N VAL A 847 5.49 19.24 53.49
CA VAL A 847 6.39 20.18 52.83
C VAL A 847 7.77 20.11 53.46
N THR A 848 8.76 19.63 52.72
CA THR A 848 10.17 19.56 53.13
C THR A 848 11.06 20.10 52.03
N ASN A 849 12.26 20.59 52.36
CA ASN A 849 13.26 21.12 51.42
C ASN A 849 12.70 21.98 50.26
N SER A 850 11.63 22.75 50.50
CA SER A 850 10.87 23.45 49.45
C SER A 850 10.65 24.91 49.83
N LYS A 851 10.44 25.76 48.83
CA LYS A 851 10.12 27.17 49.02
C LYS A 851 8.69 27.44 48.57
N VAL A 852 7.84 27.93 49.47
CA VAL A 852 6.44 28.29 49.17
C VAL A 852 6.25 29.77 49.46
N SER A 853 5.63 30.52 48.55
CA SER A 853 5.37 31.95 48.77
C SER A 853 4.09 32.48 48.16
N GLY A 854 3.39 33.38 48.85
CA GLY A 854 2.14 33.98 48.36
C GLY A 854 1.03 32.95 48.10
N SER A 855 1.09 31.80 48.77
CA SER A 855 0.31 30.60 48.45
C SER A 855 -0.53 30.13 49.64
N GLY A 856 -1.54 29.31 49.40
CA GLY A 856 -2.33 28.66 50.44
C GLY A 856 -2.11 27.15 50.46
N ILE A 857 -2.16 26.56 51.64
CA ILE A 857 -2.14 25.12 51.89
C ILE A 857 -3.32 24.83 52.82
N TRP A 858 -4.33 24.13 52.31
CA TRP A 858 -5.56 23.81 53.03
C TRP A 858 -5.76 22.30 53.01
N ALA A 859 -6.10 21.71 54.15
CA ALA A 859 -6.48 20.31 54.21
C ALA A 859 -7.98 20.12 53.89
N ASP A 860 -8.81 21.13 54.17
CA ASP A 860 -10.26 21.19 53.88
C ASP A 860 -11.08 20.36 54.92
N ASP A 861 -11.91 19.39 54.53
CA ASP A 861 -12.79 18.66 55.48
C ASP A 861 -12.20 17.28 55.85
N GLY A 862 -11.77 17.04 57.08
CA GLY A 862 -11.22 15.77 57.54
C GLY A 862 -10.47 15.85 58.87
N ASP A 863 -10.08 14.71 59.44
CA ASP A 863 -9.09 14.72 60.53
C ASP A 863 -7.68 14.72 59.91
N ASP A 864 -7.12 15.90 59.62
CA ASP A 864 -5.99 16.03 58.71
C ASP A 864 -4.62 16.17 59.38
N THR A 865 -3.56 15.94 58.61
CA THR A 865 -2.18 16.11 59.06
C THR A 865 -1.38 16.98 58.08
N ILE A 866 -0.98 18.17 58.52
CA ILE A 866 -0.07 19.05 57.78
C ILE A 866 1.30 19.09 58.47
N THR A 867 2.37 18.76 57.75
CA THR A 867 3.75 18.82 58.25
C THR A 867 4.62 19.75 57.40
N ILE A 868 5.08 20.85 57.98
CA ILE A 868 6.13 21.71 57.41
C ILE A 868 7.46 21.39 58.09
N GLY A 869 8.28 20.60 57.40
CA GLY A 869 9.47 19.99 57.97
C GLY A 869 10.79 20.61 57.53
N LYS A 870 11.85 19.82 57.70
CA LYS A 870 13.24 20.25 57.49
C LYS A 870 13.47 20.90 56.13
N GLY A 871 14.12 22.06 56.14
CA GLY A 871 14.55 22.76 54.93
C GLY A 871 13.43 23.53 54.21
N ALA A 872 12.18 23.46 54.69
CA ALA A 872 11.08 24.22 54.13
C ALA A 872 11.20 25.72 54.47
N VAL A 873 10.90 26.59 53.49
CA VAL A 873 10.89 28.05 53.63
C VAL A 873 9.59 28.61 53.07
N LEU A 874 8.73 29.12 53.94
CA LEU A 874 7.41 29.66 53.62
C LEU A 874 7.40 31.18 53.84
N ASP A 875 6.84 31.95 52.90
CA ASP A 875 6.71 33.41 53.01
C ASP A 875 5.37 33.92 52.45
N HIS A 876 4.59 34.70 53.21
CA HIS A 876 3.23 35.08 52.80
C HIS A 876 2.37 33.86 52.46
N THR A 877 2.45 32.82 53.30
CA THR A 877 1.74 31.56 53.10
C THR A 877 0.66 31.40 54.16
N ILE A 878 -0.51 30.90 53.77
CA ILE A 878 -1.58 30.52 54.71
C ILE A 878 -1.60 29.00 54.79
N ILE A 879 -1.65 28.47 56.00
CA ILE A 879 -1.78 27.04 56.30
C ILE A 879 -3.05 26.88 57.15
N GLY A 880 -4.00 26.04 56.72
CA GLY A 880 -5.23 25.77 57.46
C GLY A 880 -5.59 24.28 57.44
N GLY A 881 -6.10 23.77 58.56
CA GLY A 881 -6.73 22.46 58.63
C GLY A 881 -8.14 22.50 58.04
N ASP A 882 -8.95 23.45 58.51
CA ASP A 882 -10.34 23.79 58.13
C ASP A 882 -11.46 23.08 58.91
N GLY A 883 -11.92 21.90 58.51
CA GLY A 883 -13.02 21.19 59.19
C GLY A 883 -12.57 19.83 59.66
N GLY A 884 -12.77 19.50 60.94
CA GLY A 884 -12.34 18.24 61.53
C GLY A 884 -11.17 18.44 62.49
N LYS A 885 -10.59 17.36 63.03
CA LYS A 885 -9.56 17.46 64.08
C LYS A 885 -8.17 17.41 63.51
N ASP A 886 -7.61 18.58 63.28
CA ASP A 886 -6.41 18.72 62.49
C ASP A 886 -5.14 18.75 63.32
N THR A 887 -4.06 18.21 62.73
CA THR A 887 -2.72 18.28 63.30
C THR A 887 -1.78 19.01 62.36
N ILE A 888 -1.39 20.23 62.74
CA ILE A 888 -0.43 21.06 62.00
C ILE A 888 0.90 21.09 62.73
N THR A 889 1.97 20.56 62.13
CA THR A 889 3.31 20.51 62.72
C THR A 889 4.31 21.30 61.89
N ILE A 890 4.98 22.28 62.51
CA ILE A 890 6.08 23.06 61.93
C ILE A 890 7.38 22.73 62.68
N ASP A 891 8.28 21.93 62.10
CA ASP A 891 9.47 21.41 62.80
C ASP A 891 10.71 21.30 61.88
N GLY A 892 11.79 20.68 62.37
CA GLY A 892 12.93 20.26 61.57
C GLY A 892 13.85 21.38 61.08
N GLY A 893 13.69 22.61 61.58
CA GLY A 893 14.40 23.79 61.08
C GLY A 893 13.64 24.56 60.00
N ALA A 894 12.34 24.29 59.78
CA ALA A 894 11.49 25.07 58.88
C ALA A 894 11.51 26.57 59.22
N LYS A 895 11.37 27.41 58.19
CA LYS A 895 11.32 28.87 58.35
C LYS A 895 10.03 29.42 57.73
N LEU A 896 9.23 30.13 58.52
CA LEU A 896 8.01 30.80 58.09
C LEU A 896 8.15 32.32 58.30
N THR A 897 7.80 33.12 57.29
CA THR A 897 7.76 34.58 57.39
C THR A 897 6.46 35.17 56.87
N ASN A 898 5.93 36.21 57.51
CA ASN A 898 4.71 36.91 57.04
C ASN A 898 3.53 35.96 56.75
N SER A 899 3.41 34.87 57.50
CA SER A 899 2.54 33.73 57.19
C SER A 899 1.48 33.52 58.27
N GLU A 900 0.48 32.70 57.98
CA GLU A 900 -0.63 32.41 58.89
C GLU A 900 -0.82 30.90 59.05
N ILE A 901 -1.19 30.46 60.24
CA ILE A 901 -1.47 29.08 60.60
C ILE A 901 -2.79 29.06 61.36
N TRP A 902 -3.76 28.28 60.88
CA TRP A 902 -5.10 28.17 61.45
C TRP A 902 -5.46 26.70 61.66
N GLY A 903 -6.03 26.34 62.81
CA GLY A 903 -6.54 24.99 63.11
C GLY A 903 -7.70 24.67 62.20
N GLY A 904 -8.82 25.39 62.37
CA GLY A 904 -10.00 25.21 61.54
C GLY A 904 -11.15 26.12 61.96
N SER A 905 -11.92 26.63 61.01
CA SER A 905 -12.95 27.66 61.27
C SER A 905 -14.40 27.17 61.12
N SER A 906 -14.60 25.91 60.72
CA SER A 906 -15.88 25.46 60.16
C SER A 906 -16.75 24.60 61.10
N ASP A 907 -16.20 23.92 62.11
CA ASP A 907 -16.94 22.84 62.80
C ASP A 907 -16.76 22.64 64.33
N ARG A 908 -16.10 23.54 65.08
CA ARG A 908 -15.86 23.42 66.54
C ARG A 908 -15.03 22.19 66.94
N ALA A 909 -14.27 21.61 66.00
CA ALA A 909 -13.40 20.48 66.27
C ALA A 909 -12.12 20.93 66.98
N SER A 910 -11.50 20.02 67.75
CA SER A 910 -10.30 20.35 68.54
C SER A 910 -9.04 20.09 67.74
N ASP A 911 -8.32 21.17 67.43
CA ASP A 911 -7.12 21.12 66.60
C ASP A 911 -5.83 21.10 67.42
N THR A 912 -4.75 20.65 66.79
CA THR A 912 -3.42 20.58 67.39
C THR A 912 -2.38 21.25 66.50
N ILE A 913 -1.88 22.39 66.94
CA ILE A 913 -0.79 23.12 66.28
C ILE A 913 0.51 22.94 67.07
N ILE A 914 1.53 22.35 66.45
CA ILE A 914 2.84 22.08 67.05
C ILE A 914 3.93 22.87 66.36
N ILE A 915 4.56 23.79 67.08
CA ILE A 915 5.77 24.49 66.63
C ILE A 915 6.99 23.87 67.31
N GLY A 916 7.70 23.03 66.55
CA GLY A 916 8.94 22.36 66.94
C GLY A 916 10.18 23.27 66.83
N LYS A 917 11.29 22.74 66.31
CA LYS A 917 12.55 23.47 66.04
C LYS A 917 12.44 24.36 64.79
N ALA A 918 11.42 25.21 64.71
CA ALA A 918 11.18 26.11 63.59
C ALA A 918 11.54 27.57 63.91
N THR A 919 11.69 28.39 62.87
CA THR A 919 11.87 29.85 62.98
C THR A 919 10.70 30.57 62.33
N LEU A 920 9.91 31.29 63.14
CA LEU A 920 8.74 32.06 62.70
C LEU A 920 9.01 33.57 62.88
N GLU A 921 8.76 34.37 61.85
CA GLU A 921 8.85 35.84 61.91
C GLU A 921 7.64 36.53 61.26
N ASN A 922 6.94 37.39 61.98
CA ASN A 922 5.68 38.01 61.53
C ASN A 922 4.64 36.93 61.16
N VAL A 923 4.34 36.04 62.09
CA VAL A 923 3.41 34.92 61.85
C VAL A 923 2.21 35.03 62.76
N THR A 924 1.03 34.71 62.25
CA THR A 924 -0.19 34.54 63.07
C THR A 924 -0.49 33.05 63.22
N ILE A 925 -0.86 32.64 64.42
CA ILE A 925 -1.25 31.27 64.77
C ILE A 925 -2.59 31.36 65.49
N GLY A 926 -3.59 30.61 65.06
CA GLY A 926 -4.87 30.48 65.76
C GLY A 926 -5.37 29.04 65.74
N GLY A 927 -5.98 28.57 66.83
CA GLY A 927 -6.73 27.32 66.85
C GLY A 927 -8.07 27.45 66.12
N ASP A 928 -8.70 28.62 66.27
CA ASP A 928 -10.02 28.98 65.73
C ASP A 928 -11.20 28.35 66.48
N GLY A 929 -11.93 27.40 65.91
CA GLY A 929 -13.16 26.90 66.51
C GLY A 929 -12.98 25.55 67.17
N GLY A 930 -12.97 25.46 68.51
CA GLY A 930 -12.86 24.18 69.20
C GLY A 930 -12.23 24.29 70.57
N ASP A 931 -11.88 23.16 71.19
CA ASP A 931 -10.94 23.17 72.35
C ASP A 931 -9.54 22.83 71.81
N ASP A 932 -8.73 23.85 71.48
CA ASP A 932 -7.51 23.67 70.68
C ASP A 932 -6.23 23.53 71.51
N LEU A 933 -5.22 22.87 70.94
CA LEU A 933 -3.88 22.72 71.53
C LEU A 933 -2.82 23.40 70.67
N ILE A 934 -2.29 24.53 71.14
CA ILE A 934 -1.14 25.20 70.51
C ILE A 934 0.11 24.97 71.34
N LYS A 935 1.08 24.26 70.78
CA LYS A 935 2.30 23.83 71.49
C LYS A 935 3.57 24.40 70.86
N ILE A 936 4.23 25.29 71.57
CA ILE A 936 5.55 25.83 71.23
C ILE A 936 6.63 25.05 71.97
N GLN A 937 7.33 24.19 71.24
CA GLN A 937 8.28 23.23 71.82
C GLN A 937 9.70 23.80 71.99
N LYS A 938 10.53 23.03 72.69
CA LYS A 938 11.96 23.33 72.87
C LYS A 938 12.68 23.55 71.53
N GLY A 939 13.31 24.72 71.40
CA GLY A 939 14.11 25.09 70.23
C GLY A 939 13.35 25.88 69.16
N ALA A 940 12.03 26.07 69.32
CA ALA A 940 11.26 27.03 68.53
C ALA A 940 11.79 28.46 68.72
N SER A 941 11.80 29.26 67.66
CA SER A 941 12.17 30.68 67.70
C SER A 941 11.10 31.52 67.00
N LEU A 942 10.32 32.27 67.79
CA LEU A 942 9.23 33.12 67.31
C LEU A 942 9.58 34.59 67.49
N LYS A 943 9.33 35.39 66.45
CA LYS A 943 9.55 36.84 66.45
C LYS A 943 8.37 37.57 65.82
N ASN A 944 7.83 38.58 66.49
CA ASN A 944 6.66 39.33 65.98
C ASN A 944 5.49 38.38 65.66
N THR A 945 5.28 37.37 66.50
CA THR A 945 4.26 36.32 66.26
C THR A 945 3.05 36.59 67.14
N GLN A 946 1.85 36.38 66.60
CA GLN A 946 0.61 36.41 67.36
C GLN A 946 0.07 34.99 67.48
N ILE A 947 -0.39 34.62 68.66
CA ILE A 947 -0.95 33.31 68.97
C ILE A 947 -2.29 33.53 69.65
N PHE A 948 -3.34 32.93 69.13
CA PHE A 948 -4.71 33.03 69.60
C PHE A 948 -5.26 31.62 69.87
N GLY A 949 -6.04 31.44 70.93
CA GLY A 949 -6.82 30.21 71.16
C GLY A 949 -7.86 30.05 70.05
N GLY A 950 -8.84 30.95 70.02
CA GLY A 950 -9.90 30.92 69.02
C GLY A 950 -10.87 32.08 69.13
N SER A 951 -11.54 32.49 68.04
CA SER A 951 -12.48 33.63 68.06
C SER A 951 -13.92 33.21 67.78
N ASN A 952 -14.88 33.79 68.53
CA ASN A 952 -16.34 33.66 68.35
C ASN A 952 -17.02 32.37 68.83
N ASP A 953 -16.29 31.36 69.30
CA ASP A 953 -16.83 30.17 69.93
C ASP A 953 -16.17 29.95 71.30
N ALA A 954 -16.92 29.48 72.31
CA ALA A 954 -16.44 29.35 73.70
C ALA A 954 -15.55 28.10 73.91
N GLY A 955 -14.55 27.94 73.04
CA GLY A 955 -13.49 26.95 73.14
C GLY A 955 -12.75 27.03 74.46
N ASN A 956 -12.12 25.97 74.92
CA ASN A 956 -11.26 26.00 76.11
C ASN A 956 -9.86 25.62 75.66
N ASP A 957 -9.14 26.61 75.17
CA ASP A 957 -7.91 26.40 74.44
C ASP A 957 -6.74 26.22 75.39
N THR A 958 -5.77 25.42 74.96
CA THR A 958 -4.54 25.16 75.71
C THR A 958 -3.33 25.61 74.90
N ILE A 959 -2.68 26.67 75.34
CA ILE A 959 -1.45 27.18 74.74
C ILE A 959 -0.27 26.82 75.64
N VAL A 960 0.66 26.00 75.15
CA VAL A 960 1.83 25.52 75.91
C VAL A 960 3.12 26.04 75.31
N VAL A 961 3.92 26.76 76.10
CA VAL A 961 5.29 27.16 75.75
C VAL A 961 6.28 26.37 76.58
N GLU A 962 6.99 25.41 75.97
CA GLU A 962 7.94 24.55 76.65
C GLU A 962 9.27 25.24 76.98
N SER A 963 10.00 24.67 77.95
CA SER A 963 11.34 25.14 78.31
C SER A 963 12.31 25.09 77.12
N GLY A 964 12.95 26.23 76.84
CA GLY A 964 13.91 26.39 75.76
C GLY A 964 13.33 26.90 74.44
N ALA A 965 12.04 27.25 74.39
CA ALA A 965 11.48 28.09 73.33
C ALA A 965 12.00 29.53 73.45
N ARG A 966 12.13 30.24 72.32
CA ARG A 966 12.64 31.62 72.25
C ARG A 966 11.57 32.54 71.68
N LEU A 967 11.09 33.47 72.49
CA LEU A 967 10.05 34.43 72.11
C LEU A 967 10.64 35.84 72.03
N LYS A 968 10.26 36.61 71.01
CA LYS A 968 10.61 38.02 70.89
C LYS A 968 9.46 38.82 70.27
N ASN A 969 8.87 39.73 71.03
CA ASN A 969 7.69 40.48 70.57
C ASN A 969 6.56 39.52 70.16
N VAL A 970 6.17 38.62 71.05
CA VAL A 970 5.12 37.63 70.82
C VAL A 970 3.89 38.02 71.63
N THR A 971 2.70 37.89 71.06
CA THR A 971 1.43 38.02 71.78
C THR A 971 0.79 36.64 71.87
N ILE A 972 0.33 36.26 73.05
CA ILE A 972 -0.42 35.04 73.29
C ILE A 972 -1.75 35.45 73.94
N SER A 973 -2.87 35.09 73.32
CA SER A 973 -4.23 35.40 73.77
C SER A 973 -5.07 34.12 73.82
N GLY A 974 -5.82 33.89 74.90
CA GLY A 974 -6.85 32.85 74.96
C GLY A 974 -8.05 33.17 74.06
N GLU A 975 -8.36 34.46 73.89
CA GLU A 975 -9.56 34.97 73.20
C GLU A 975 -10.87 34.61 73.91
N ASP A 976 -11.81 33.87 73.30
CA ASP A 976 -13.11 33.56 73.92
C ASP A 976 -13.09 32.13 74.50
N GLY A 977 -13.27 31.94 75.80
CA GLY A 977 -13.09 30.59 76.35
C GLY A 977 -12.78 30.50 77.83
N ASN A 978 -12.59 29.28 78.36
CA ASN A 978 -11.85 29.12 79.62
C ASN A 978 -10.48 28.56 79.32
N ASP A 979 -9.55 29.44 78.99
CA ASP A 979 -8.32 29.05 78.32
C ASP A 979 -7.22 28.75 79.32
N THR A 980 -6.22 27.99 78.89
CA THR A 980 -5.07 27.62 79.68
C THR A 980 -3.78 27.99 78.94
N VAL A 981 -3.06 28.99 79.45
CA VAL A 981 -1.72 29.33 78.97
C VAL A 981 -0.67 28.75 79.92
N LYS A 982 0.19 27.85 79.46
CA LYS A 982 1.26 27.22 80.24
C LYS A 982 2.64 27.72 79.81
N ILE A 983 3.40 28.27 80.75
CA ILE A 983 4.77 28.75 80.52
C ILE A 983 5.78 27.87 81.26
N GLY A 984 6.66 27.22 80.48
CA GLY A 984 7.77 26.41 80.96
C GLY A 984 8.92 27.24 81.51
N LYS A 985 9.78 26.59 82.30
CA LYS A 985 10.95 27.20 82.94
C LYS A 985 11.95 27.78 81.94
N GLY A 986 12.48 28.98 82.22
CA GLY A 986 13.54 29.65 81.49
C GLY A 986 13.09 30.36 80.21
N VAL A 987 11.78 30.52 79.98
CA VAL A 987 11.24 31.25 78.83
C VAL A 987 11.30 32.76 79.11
N ASP A 988 11.98 33.52 78.25
CA ASP A 988 12.05 34.98 78.37
C ASP A 988 10.76 35.63 77.88
N LEU A 989 10.00 36.24 78.81
CA LEU A 989 8.75 36.94 78.54
C LEU A 989 8.90 38.48 78.49
N SER A 990 10.13 39.03 78.59
CA SER A 990 10.34 40.49 78.69
C SER A 990 9.75 41.30 77.52
N THR A 991 9.54 40.65 76.38
CA THR A 991 8.93 41.24 75.18
C THR A 991 7.65 40.53 74.76
N THR A 992 7.09 39.66 75.60
CA THR A 992 5.89 38.87 75.30
C THR A 992 4.70 39.44 76.07
N THR A 993 3.54 39.50 75.44
CA THR A 993 2.26 39.83 76.09
C THR A 993 1.45 38.55 76.23
N LEU A 994 0.88 38.33 77.42
CA LEU A 994 -0.02 37.22 77.70
C LEU A 994 -1.39 37.79 78.07
N ASP A 995 -2.44 37.32 77.41
CA ASP A 995 -3.81 37.73 77.66
C ASP A 995 -4.70 36.49 77.79
N GLY A 996 -5.45 36.37 78.87
CA GLY A 996 -6.39 35.24 79.02
C GLY A 996 -7.66 35.42 78.17
N GLY A 997 -8.05 36.66 77.90
CA GLY A 997 -9.22 36.98 77.08
C GLY A 997 -10.54 37.03 77.86
N ARG A 998 -11.58 36.39 77.32
CA ARG A 998 -12.94 36.32 77.87
C ARG A 998 -13.23 34.91 78.37
N GLY A 999 -13.12 34.74 79.67
CA GLY A 999 -13.90 33.76 80.40
C GLY A 999 -13.33 33.57 81.79
N ASN A 1000 -12.94 32.34 82.14
CA ASN A 1000 -12.29 32.06 83.40
C ASN A 1000 -10.96 31.35 83.14
N ASP A 1001 -9.93 32.17 82.92
CA ASP A 1001 -8.71 31.76 82.26
C ASP A 1001 -7.62 31.38 83.27
N THR A 1002 -6.80 30.39 82.90
CA THR A 1002 -5.73 29.84 83.73
C THR A 1002 -4.36 30.15 83.13
N LEU A 1003 -3.55 30.92 83.84
CA LEU A 1003 -2.11 31.03 83.58
C LEU A 1003 -1.37 30.03 84.46
N GLN A 1004 -0.60 29.12 83.88
CA GLN A 1004 0.26 28.20 84.60
C GLN A 1004 1.74 28.58 84.40
N ILE A 1005 2.48 28.71 85.50
CA ILE A 1005 3.90 29.10 85.47
C ILE A 1005 4.78 28.12 86.25
N SER A 1006 6.02 27.95 85.80
CA SER A 1006 7.02 27.06 86.42
C SER A 1006 8.10 27.82 87.20
N GLU A 1007 8.08 29.16 87.18
CA GLU A 1007 8.99 30.04 87.90
C GLU A 1007 8.40 31.45 88.06
N ASN A 1008 9.08 32.32 88.81
CA ASN A 1008 8.67 33.72 88.95
C ASN A 1008 8.89 34.50 87.64
N ILE A 1009 7.84 35.14 87.12
CA ILE A 1009 7.86 35.95 85.89
C ILE A 1009 7.57 37.43 86.16
N ASP A 1010 7.67 38.26 85.11
CA ASP A 1010 7.21 39.65 85.12
C ASP A 1010 5.74 39.70 84.66
N PHE A 1011 4.85 40.16 85.53
CA PHE A 1011 3.41 40.23 85.26
C PHE A 1011 2.97 41.54 84.60
N SER A 1012 3.86 42.49 84.36
CA SER A 1012 3.50 43.81 83.80
C SER A 1012 2.93 43.77 82.37
N LYS A 1013 2.97 42.61 81.71
CA LYS A 1013 2.41 42.33 80.38
C LYS A 1013 1.47 41.13 80.37
N VAL A 1014 0.91 40.80 81.53
CA VAL A 1014 -0.07 39.73 81.72
C VAL A 1014 -1.42 40.39 82.02
N SER A 1015 -2.51 39.93 81.40
CA SER A 1015 -3.86 40.43 81.61
C SER A 1015 -4.92 39.32 81.49
N ASN A 1016 -6.11 39.58 82.04
CA ASN A 1016 -7.31 38.75 81.91
C ASN A 1016 -7.16 37.27 82.33
N PHE A 1017 -6.45 36.98 83.42
CA PHE A 1017 -6.45 35.64 84.02
C PHE A 1017 -7.12 35.63 85.39
N GLU A 1018 -8.15 34.81 85.55
CA GLU A 1018 -8.86 34.57 86.81
C GLU A 1018 -8.08 33.61 87.73
N LYS A 1019 -7.24 32.74 87.15
CA LYS A 1019 -6.55 31.67 87.86
C LYS A 1019 -5.07 31.63 87.51
N LEU A 1020 -4.23 31.54 88.54
CA LEU A 1020 -2.79 31.34 88.45
C LEU A 1020 -2.43 29.99 89.07
N LYS A 1021 -1.84 29.09 88.29
CA LYS A 1021 -1.42 27.76 88.74
C LYS A 1021 0.10 27.66 88.81
N LEU A 1022 0.62 27.19 89.94
CA LEU A 1022 2.05 27.06 90.23
C LEU A 1022 2.50 25.63 90.00
N GLY A 1023 3.45 25.45 89.07
CA GLY A 1023 4.10 24.17 88.82
C GLY A 1023 3.18 23.04 88.34
N GLU A 1024 3.76 21.85 88.20
CA GLU A 1024 3.08 20.57 88.03
C GLU A 1024 3.89 19.47 88.75
N ASN A 1025 3.23 18.40 89.22
CA ASN A 1025 3.87 17.19 89.75
C ASN A 1025 4.90 17.41 90.90
N ASN A 1026 4.62 18.28 91.88
CA ASN A 1026 5.54 18.69 92.97
C ASN A 1026 6.78 19.47 92.50
N GLU A 1027 6.72 20.14 91.34
CA GLU A 1027 7.70 21.17 90.98
C GLU A 1027 7.50 22.41 91.86
N SER A 1028 8.44 22.68 92.77
CA SER A 1028 8.40 23.84 93.66
C SER A 1028 8.59 25.16 92.90
N VAL A 1029 7.57 26.01 92.91
CA VAL A 1029 7.62 27.40 92.42
C VAL A 1029 7.69 28.37 93.58
N ASN A 1030 8.66 29.29 93.53
CA ASN A 1030 8.77 30.39 94.48
C ASN A 1030 8.31 31.68 93.80
N LEU A 1031 7.10 32.13 94.10
CA LEU A 1031 6.46 33.28 93.46
C LEU A 1031 6.39 34.47 94.41
N ARG A 1032 6.62 35.67 93.89
CA ARG A 1032 6.33 36.93 94.60
C ARG A 1032 5.22 37.65 93.87
N LEU A 1033 4.19 38.07 94.61
CA LEU A 1033 3.11 38.91 94.09
C LEU A 1033 2.91 40.12 95.00
N ASP A 1034 2.79 41.30 94.40
CA ASP A 1034 2.24 42.47 95.05
C ASP A 1034 0.84 42.81 94.50
N ILE A 1035 0.23 43.88 95.02
CA ILE A 1035 -1.11 44.30 94.60
C ILE A 1035 -1.14 44.68 93.11
N LYS A 1036 -0.07 45.27 92.58
CA LYS A 1036 0.01 45.63 91.16
C LYS A 1036 0.06 44.37 90.30
N ASP A 1037 0.85 43.37 90.69
CA ASP A 1037 0.90 42.10 89.96
C ASP A 1037 -0.49 41.45 89.89
N VAL A 1038 -1.26 41.42 90.99
CA VAL A 1038 -2.63 40.88 91.01
C VAL A 1038 -3.57 41.67 90.10
N LEU A 1039 -3.45 43.00 90.06
CA LEU A 1039 -4.26 43.87 89.21
C LEU A 1039 -3.90 43.78 87.73
N ASP A 1040 -2.61 43.62 87.41
CA ASP A 1040 -2.15 43.39 86.04
C ASP A 1040 -2.74 42.06 85.55
N ILE A 1041 -2.53 40.96 86.31
CA ILE A 1041 -3.03 39.61 85.96
C ILE A 1041 -4.53 39.61 85.68
N THR A 1042 -5.37 40.29 86.48
CA THR A 1042 -6.84 40.29 86.31
C THR A 1042 -7.39 41.43 85.43
N ASP A 1043 -6.53 42.23 84.80
CA ASP A 1043 -6.86 43.43 84.01
C ASP A 1043 -7.73 44.46 84.78
N ASN A 1044 -7.46 44.65 86.07
CA ASN A 1044 -8.21 45.58 86.93
C ASN A 1044 -9.73 45.33 86.99
N LYS A 1045 -10.21 44.15 86.58
CA LYS A 1045 -11.62 43.74 86.75
C LYS A 1045 -11.90 43.46 88.23
N ASN A 1046 -13.17 43.45 88.65
CA ASN A 1046 -13.58 43.06 90.00
C ASN A 1046 -13.52 41.52 90.20
N THR A 1047 -12.49 40.91 89.65
CA THR A 1047 -12.20 39.48 89.65
C THR A 1047 -11.24 39.18 90.79
N ILE A 1048 -11.49 38.07 91.49
CA ILE A 1048 -10.61 37.59 92.57
C ILE A 1048 -9.66 36.57 91.96
N LEU A 1049 -8.36 36.90 91.94
CA LEU A 1049 -7.34 35.97 91.44
C LEU A 1049 -7.29 34.73 92.34
N LYS A 1050 -7.43 33.56 91.75
CA LYS A 1050 -7.24 32.27 92.43
C LYS A 1050 -5.84 31.73 92.18
N VAL A 1051 -5.08 31.47 93.25
CA VAL A 1051 -3.77 30.83 93.15
C VAL A 1051 -3.87 29.37 93.58
N GLU A 1052 -3.54 28.47 92.65
CA GLU A 1052 -3.47 27.03 92.86
C GLU A 1052 -2.02 26.53 92.83
N GLY A 1053 -1.71 25.53 93.65
CA GLY A 1053 -0.40 24.88 93.75
C GLY A 1053 -0.45 23.78 94.81
N ASP A 1054 0.68 23.16 95.11
CA ASP A 1054 0.82 22.15 96.16
C ASP A 1054 1.74 22.60 97.31
N SER A 1055 1.96 21.71 98.29
CA SER A 1055 2.78 22.00 99.47
C SER A 1055 4.25 22.32 99.21
N SER A 1056 4.75 22.08 98.00
CA SER A 1056 6.09 22.46 97.57
C SER A 1056 6.17 23.90 97.06
N ASP A 1057 5.03 24.54 96.78
CA ASP A 1057 4.96 25.90 96.26
C ASP A 1057 4.98 26.94 97.38
N HIS A 1058 5.66 28.05 97.11
CA HIS A 1058 5.82 29.17 98.03
C HIS A 1058 5.39 30.47 97.38
N LEU A 1059 4.44 31.16 98.02
CA LEU A 1059 3.91 32.44 97.59
C LEU A 1059 4.21 33.53 98.62
N SER A 1060 5.01 34.51 98.24
CA SER A 1060 5.29 35.69 99.06
C SER A 1060 4.41 36.86 98.60
N LEU A 1061 3.47 37.28 99.45
CA LEU A 1061 2.56 38.39 99.19
C LEU A 1061 3.03 39.70 99.82
N LYS A 1062 3.05 40.78 99.03
CA LYS A 1062 3.39 42.14 99.50
C LYS A 1062 2.20 43.08 99.40
N GLY A 1063 1.90 43.79 100.48
CA GLY A 1063 0.75 44.73 100.55
C GLY A 1063 -0.59 44.08 100.92
N PHE A 1064 -0.60 42.77 101.16
CA PHE A 1064 -1.76 42.03 101.66
C PHE A 1064 -1.70 41.89 103.18
N LYS A 1065 -2.86 41.91 103.84
CA LYS A 1065 -2.94 41.68 105.29
C LYS A 1065 -2.75 40.20 105.59
N ASN A 1066 -1.88 39.92 106.57
CA ASN A 1066 -1.64 38.57 107.10
C ASN A 1066 -2.79 38.12 108.03
N ASN A 1067 -4.00 38.08 107.50
CA ASN A 1067 -5.16 37.47 108.14
C ASN A 1067 -6.15 36.98 107.08
N ILE A 1068 -6.64 35.77 107.26
CA ILE A 1068 -7.65 35.16 106.38
C ILE A 1068 -8.97 35.91 106.58
N ILE A 1069 -9.54 36.42 105.50
CA ILE A 1069 -10.80 37.18 105.47
C ILE A 1069 -12.00 36.25 105.37
N SER A 1070 -11.86 35.16 104.61
CA SER A 1070 -12.82 34.07 104.49
C SER A 1070 -12.08 32.82 104.00
N SER A 1071 -12.57 31.65 104.39
CA SER A 1071 -12.05 30.36 103.91
C SER A 1071 -13.21 29.60 103.26
N HIS A 1072 -13.05 29.19 102.01
CA HIS A 1072 -14.10 28.52 101.24
C HIS A 1072 -13.51 27.72 100.08
N ASP A 1073 -14.14 26.60 99.72
CA ASP A 1073 -13.77 25.75 98.57
C ASP A 1073 -12.29 25.30 98.52
N GLY A 1074 -11.67 25.18 99.70
CA GLY A 1074 -10.24 24.84 99.85
C GLY A 1074 -9.29 26.01 99.58
N TYR A 1075 -9.78 27.24 99.64
CA TYR A 1075 -9.01 28.48 99.50
C TYR A 1075 -9.13 29.36 100.74
N ASP A 1076 -8.06 30.08 101.04
CA ASP A 1076 -8.04 31.18 102.00
C ASP A 1076 -7.96 32.53 101.26
N ARG A 1077 -8.90 33.43 101.56
CA ARG A 1077 -8.98 34.77 100.99
C ARG A 1077 -8.17 35.77 101.78
N TYR A 1078 -7.32 36.54 101.10
CA TYR A 1078 -6.55 37.63 101.67
C TYR A 1078 -6.93 38.97 101.03
N GLN A 1079 -6.88 40.05 101.83
CA GLN A 1079 -7.22 41.40 101.41
C GLN A 1079 -5.96 42.25 101.24
N GLY A 1080 -5.82 42.91 100.09
CA GLY A 1080 -4.82 43.94 99.81
C GLY A 1080 -5.47 45.32 99.67
N VAL A 1081 -4.73 46.38 99.99
CA VAL A 1081 -5.18 47.77 99.78
C VAL A 1081 -4.11 48.53 99.01
N ASP A 1082 -4.46 49.04 97.83
CA ASP A 1082 -3.52 49.77 96.97
C ASP A 1082 -3.16 51.16 97.56
N ALA A 1083 -2.24 51.86 96.89
CA ALA A 1083 -1.81 53.19 97.31
C ALA A 1083 -2.92 54.28 97.26
N HIS A 1084 -4.06 54.00 96.62
CA HIS A 1084 -5.21 54.89 96.48
C HIS A 1084 -6.36 54.52 97.44
N GLY A 1085 -6.21 53.46 98.24
CA GLY A 1085 -7.23 52.98 99.18
C GLY A 1085 -8.23 51.99 98.57
N ASN A 1086 -8.04 51.55 97.32
CA ASN A 1086 -8.86 50.53 96.69
C ASN A 1086 -8.53 49.15 97.27
N THR A 1087 -9.56 48.33 97.46
CA THR A 1087 -9.41 46.99 98.04
C THR A 1087 -9.35 45.95 96.93
N THR A 1088 -8.35 45.06 96.97
CA THR A 1088 -8.26 43.87 96.11
C THR A 1088 -8.27 42.60 96.96
N TYR A 1089 -8.62 41.48 96.36
CA TYR A 1089 -8.66 40.16 97.02
C TYR A 1089 -7.92 39.11 96.20
N ILE A 1090 -7.30 38.17 96.91
CA ILE A 1090 -6.67 36.99 96.32
C ILE A 1090 -7.09 35.76 97.12
N ASP A 1091 -7.47 34.69 96.42
CA ASP A 1091 -7.84 33.40 97.00
C ASP A 1091 -6.69 32.42 96.78
N ILE A 1092 -6.10 31.89 97.85
CA ILE A 1092 -4.94 30.99 97.76
C ILE A 1092 -5.31 29.60 98.26
N LYS A 1093 -4.99 28.57 97.49
CA LYS A 1093 -5.28 27.18 97.84
C LYS A 1093 -4.54 26.76 99.12
N HIS A 1094 -5.21 26.03 100.03
CA HIS A 1094 -4.69 25.64 101.35
C HIS A 1094 -3.33 24.93 101.34
N GLU A 1095 -3.03 24.24 100.25
CA GLU A 1095 -1.77 23.52 100.09
C GLU A 1095 -0.57 24.44 99.83
N VAL A 1096 -0.75 25.64 99.30
CA VAL A 1096 0.36 26.57 98.97
C VAL A 1096 0.91 27.24 100.23
N THR A 1097 2.24 27.26 100.42
CA THR A 1097 2.85 27.95 101.55
C THR A 1097 2.87 29.46 101.31
N VAL A 1098 2.27 30.26 102.21
CA VAL A 1098 2.16 31.72 102.04
C VAL A 1098 2.97 32.48 103.10
N ASP A 1099 3.83 33.39 102.64
CA ASP A 1099 4.53 34.37 103.49
C ASP A 1099 4.07 35.80 103.15
N PHE A 1100 4.08 36.70 104.14
CA PHE A 1100 3.69 38.11 103.97
C PHE A 1100 4.89 39.05 104.16
N GLN A 1101 5.05 40.01 103.26
CA GLN A 1101 6.13 41.03 103.27
C GLN A 1101 5.63 42.46 103.45
#